data_AF-A0AAE9ZSF0-F1
#
_entry.id   AF-A0AAE9ZSF0-F1
#
_cell.length_a   1.000
_cell.length_b   1.000
_cell.length_c   1.000
_cell.angle_alpha   90.00
_cell.angle_beta   90.00
_cell.angle_gamma   90.00
#
_symmetry.space_group_name_H-M   'P 1'
#
loop_
_entity.id
_entity.type
_entity.pdbx_description
1 polymer ?
#
loop_
_entity_poly.entity_id
_entity_poly.type
_entity_poly.pdbx_seq_one_letter_code
_entity_poly.pdbx_strand_id
1 'polypeptide(L)'
;MASSPETITTIDAIWNMSAEERARAHPLRIEGRVGFFDEAWGNFWFEHDDVGYFAKLSQSAPHLAAGQHFVLEGTFVPNDGLQASRTAVTVRAEQVPITPLDINGKLGEVIHFDRRTVRLDAYVDSMQLVDHEHLRLNLIVENRPVVGWVRPRDPLHLPDLVGRFVTVVGVCSARVDPTSSQSSVEIWISNPADIETIGSIATDARFDQTLTPAGQVNRHKPGELLHLRGVVEERRVGQGILLRDVTGDIGVNSIQNQVIPRGALVDVVGRLQLAGERWVIDDALIRVASAEEAAVIRAELRRSGNRIEQVRELTQREAALGQSMQLQGTVVWSNPAVDFFYLADLSGGVRVKFDRTRFSAPNFYQQLEITGRTAAGAAGPEITMDSMLVMGTQSRPTPVPLTVEKARSGGAEAQWVEMRGFIHETVSDGDWRRVLMTSPTGEFEALLNSPVNFVANHGSLLRLRGVSETLRGPLGEVVSVRLRVPFIHDILIEEEAPIDVVDIPLRSVASLDRLSILEDMLRVKVEATVVHTIGTGTVIAQDGASGVQLFVRDPVPVVPGSRIEAVGILGRDGAHTVLRDVVIHELSAGVVPPPIRLDEAREIEPSLDLRLVETQGRLLSKVVESNHVRLTLERGSTVFDATWQLPPHVAGSRIPETGSLLRLRGIYHSLYDEAFRLNGFELQVRTSDDVTVVQKAAWLTGYRAMMIVGILSLGAVVGAIVVVLLRRQVKAQTDEIRRQIEKQGKLEAQLERDRRVRAVGSLAGGIAHDFNNLLTGIVGNLALIKTEPQVMALVGDSVHDTDEAVRRATDLTKQLVTLAGGGAPVCQPVEMKTWVEQTVRDAMPSTWQLVVDAPRVACRCAVDPGQLGGAVRTLVEYFNEKPRPDGRIHLTMTRGRGTVAMLKIELRDNVSILEPDQVAQLFDPYAESFYGEGRFALALAFSVVRRHGGNLRASSVPDGHGVIFEISLPFESSGDAGSDQSVPAAAAKDVPPRAARQETGCGDCPPRALARDSEASPAFAESEAPTRVLRVLVMDDEVVVNRVLGLILERLGYHVELTFHGDQCVEFFKAAQARGETPDLVLLDLTVPMGMGGLETVAILRTLDPEVKAVASSGYSVDPVMSAPTEHGFDGVLRKPYELAELRELVTGLIGAPGGRSAAAHASMTARLVQSGS
;
A
#
# COMPACT_ATOMS: atom_id res chain seq x y z
N MET A 1 -58.23 -53.53 -10.09
CA MET A 1 -57.66 -53.50 -8.72
C MET A 1 -56.26 -52.94 -8.86
N ALA A 2 -55.88 -51.94 -8.06
CA ALA A 2 -54.46 -51.62 -7.91
C ALA A 2 -53.87 -52.65 -6.93
N SER A 3 -52.71 -53.23 -7.26
CA SER A 3 -51.94 -54.01 -6.30
C SER A 3 -51.47 -53.13 -5.15
N SER A 4 -51.47 -53.67 -3.94
CA SER A 4 -50.68 -53.07 -2.86
C SER A 4 -49.20 -53.06 -3.29
N PRO A 5 -48.44 -51.99 -3.02
CA PRO A 5 -47.00 -52.00 -3.30
C PRO A 5 -46.32 -53.13 -2.54
N GLU A 6 -45.47 -53.90 -3.21
CA GLU A 6 -44.71 -54.97 -2.59
C GLU A 6 -43.64 -54.41 -1.64
N THR A 7 -43.35 -55.13 -0.56
CA THR A 7 -42.31 -54.72 0.39
C THR A 7 -40.93 -54.92 -0.24
N ILE A 8 -40.17 -53.83 -0.34
CA ILE A 8 -38.77 -53.86 -0.76
C ILE A 8 -37.95 -54.53 0.34
N THR A 9 -37.49 -55.76 0.10
CA THR A 9 -36.63 -56.54 1.03
C THR A 9 -35.18 -56.64 0.61
N THR A 10 -34.87 -56.36 -0.67
CA THR A 10 -33.50 -56.28 -1.20
C THR A 10 -33.35 -55.02 -2.03
N ILE A 11 -32.14 -54.45 -2.08
CA ILE A 11 -31.90 -53.18 -2.78
C ILE A 11 -31.93 -53.35 -4.31
N ASP A 12 -31.61 -54.55 -4.83
CA ASP A 12 -31.73 -54.87 -6.26
C ASP A 12 -33.17 -54.78 -6.80
N ALA A 13 -34.19 -54.92 -5.94
CA ALA A 13 -35.57 -54.69 -6.35
C ALA A 13 -35.77 -53.24 -6.86
N ILE A 14 -35.09 -52.26 -6.26
CA ILE A 14 -35.19 -50.84 -6.62
C ILE A 14 -34.63 -50.59 -8.02
N TRP A 15 -33.51 -51.23 -8.37
CA TRP A 15 -32.88 -51.09 -9.69
C TRP A 15 -33.74 -51.67 -10.83
N ASN A 16 -34.62 -52.62 -10.53
CA ASN A 16 -35.52 -53.26 -11.48
C ASN A 16 -36.90 -52.59 -11.63
N MET A 17 -37.26 -51.64 -10.75
CA MET A 17 -38.53 -50.89 -10.84
C MET A 17 -38.60 -49.98 -12.08
N SER A 18 -39.80 -49.83 -12.67
CA SER A 18 -40.07 -48.84 -13.72
C SER A 18 -40.10 -47.40 -13.19
N ALA A 19 -40.01 -46.41 -14.08
CA ALA A 19 -40.00 -45.00 -13.70
C ALA A 19 -41.28 -44.54 -12.97
N GLU A 20 -42.45 -45.13 -13.30
CA GLU A 20 -43.70 -44.86 -12.58
C GLU A 20 -43.75 -45.48 -11.18
N GLU A 21 -43.07 -46.61 -10.97
CA GLU A 21 -42.99 -47.27 -9.66
C GLU A 21 -41.97 -46.56 -8.75
N ARG A 22 -40.86 -46.06 -9.32
CA ARG A 22 -39.87 -45.26 -8.59
C ARG A 22 -40.39 -43.92 -8.06
N ALA A 23 -41.49 -43.41 -8.66
CA ALA A 23 -42.20 -42.23 -8.20
C ALA A 23 -43.30 -42.52 -7.15
N ARG A 24 -43.42 -43.77 -6.67
CA ARG A 24 -44.42 -44.19 -5.67
C ARG A 24 -43.76 -44.60 -4.36
N ALA A 25 -44.55 -44.53 -3.29
CA ALA A 25 -44.15 -44.93 -1.95
C ALA A 25 -44.38 -46.43 -1.74
N HIS A 26 -43.31 -47.16 -1.42
CA HIS A 26 -43.32 -48.60 -1.13
C HIS A 26 -42.93 -48.85 0.33
N PRO A 27 -43.49 -49.89 0.99
CA PRO A 27 -42.96 -50.35 2.26
C PRO A 27 -41.54 -50.92 2.09
N LEU A 28 -40.66 -50.62 3.04
CA LEU A 28 -39.26 -51.04 3.05
C LEU A 28 -39.01 -51.90 4.29
N ARG A 29 -38.31 -53.03 4.13
CA ARG A 29 -37.75 -53.82 5.23
C ARG A 29 -36.39 -54.40 4.83
N ILE A 30 -35.30 -53.75 5.21
CA ILE A 30 -33.93 -54.23 4.97
C ILE A 30 -33.32 -54.71 6.29
N GLU A 31 -32.65 -55.87 6.28
CA GLU A 31 -31.82 -56.35 7.39
C GLU A 31 -30.35 -56.31 6.98
N GLY A 32 -29.47 -55.83 7.86
CA GLY A 32 -28.05 -55.60 7.52
C GLY A 32 -27.13 -55.37 8.73
N ARG A 33 -25.85 -55.07 8.46
CA ARG A 33 -24.81 -54.73 9.46
C ARG A 33 -24.49 -53.23 9.43
N VAL A 34 -24.39 -52.58 10.58
CA VAL A 34 -23.91 -51.19 10.69
C VAL A 34 -22.42 -51.14 10.35
N GLY A 35 -22.03 -50.33 9.36
CA GLY A 35 -20.62 -50.07 9.04
C GLY A 35 -20.09 -48.85 9.79
N PHE A 36 -20.74 -47.69 9.58
CA PHE A 36 -20.49 -46.44 10.28
C PHE A 36 -21.81 -45.73 10.56
N PHE A 37 -21.95 -45.10 11.71
CA PHE A 37 -23.06 -44.20 12.01
C PHE A 37 -22.55 -42.96 12.72
N ASP A 38 -22.87 -41.80 12.15
CA ASP A 38 -22.78 -40.50 12.81
C ASP A 38 -24.19 -39.98 13.08
N GLU A 39 -24.45 -39.72 14.35
CA GLU A 39 -25.70 -39.25 14.92
C GLU A 39 -25.90 -37.74 14.72
N ALA A 40 -24.81 -36.96 14.66
CA ALA A 40 -24.83 -35.51 14.64
C ALA A 40 -25.12 -34.95 13.25
N TRP A 41 -24.42 -35.41 12.20
CA TRP A 41 -24.82 -35.14 10.81
C TRP A 41 -25.86 -36.15 10.28
N GLY A 42 -26.14 -37.24 11.01
CA GLY A 42 -27.17 -38.24 10.66
C GLY A 42 -26.75 -39.21 9.56
N ASN A 43 -25.46 -39.34 9.28
CA ASN A 43 -24.92 -40.12 8.18
C ASN A 43 -24.79 -41.60 8.55
N PHE A 44 -25.38 -42.50 7.75
CA PHE A 44 -25.47 -43.93 8.05
C PHE A 44 -24.96 -44.78 6.88
N TRP A 45 -23.87 -45.52 7.10
CA TRP A 45 -23.37 -46.54 6.18
C TRP A 45 -23.64 -47.93 6.74
N PHE A 46 -24.11 -48.83 5.88
CA PHE A 46 -24.44 -50.21 6.24
C PHE A 46 -24.11 -51.20 5.13
N GLU A 47 -23.88 -52.45 5.53
CA GLU A 47 -23.71 -53.57 4.63
C GLU A 47 -25.00 -54.40 4.56
N HIS A 48 -25.42 -54.76 3.36
CA HIS A 48 -26.52 -55.67 3.06
C HIS A 48 -26.07 -56.55 1.89
N ASP A 49 -26.15 -57.87 2.03
CA ASP A 49 -25.63 -58.87 1.07
C ASP A 49 -24.19 -58.58 0.58
N ASP A 50 -23.30 -58.21 1.51
CA ASP A 50 -21.88 -57.84 1.31
C ASP A 50 -21.62 -56.66 0.34
N VAL A 51 -22.66 -55.85 0.09
CA VAL A 51 -22.60 -54.55 -0.61
C VAL A 51 -22.80 -53.42 0.40
N GLY A 52 -21.97 -52.37 0.27
CA GLY A 52 -22.03 -51.17 1.13
C GLY A 52 -23.00 -50.11 0.58
N TYR A 53 -23.85 -49.59 1.46
CA TYR A 53 -24.88 -48.59 1.15
C TYR A 53 -24.78 -47.39 2.08
N PHE A 54 -25.28 -46.25 1.60
CA PHE A 54 -25.36 -45.00 2.35
C PHE A 54 -26.82 -44.52 2.44
N ALA A 55 -27.22 -44.07 3.61
CA ALA A 55 -28.49 -43.40 3.88
C ALA A 55 -28.29 -42.26 4.88
N LYS A 56 -29.29 -41.38 4.99
CA LYS A 56 -29.34 -40.34 6.01
C LYS A 56 -30.51 -40.57 6.95
N LEU A 57 -30.23 -40.73 8.24
CA LEU A 57 -31.22 -40.94 9.29
C LEU A 57 -31.57 -39.61 9.97
N SER A 58 -32.68 -39.58 10.70
CA SER A 58 -33.07 -38.44 11.51
C SER A 58 -32.38 -38.50 12.88
N GLN A 59 -32.23 -37.34 13.53
CA GLN A 59 -31.71 -37.19 14.91
C GLN A 59 -32.60 -37.82 16.00
N SER A 60 -33.55 -38.69 15.61
CA SER A 60 -34.42 -39.48 16.50
C SER A 60 -34.16 -40.98 16.37
N ALA A 61 -33.16 -41.39 15.59
CA ALA A 61 -32.71 -42.78 15.51
C ALA A 61 -32.04 -43.24 16.81
N PRO A 62 -32.16 -44.54 17.20
CA PRO A 62 -31.39 -45.08 18.31
C PRO A 62 -29.89 -45.07 17.99
N HIS A 63 -29.02 -44.95 19.01
CA HIS A 63 -27.57 -45.05 18.82
C HIS A 63 -27.21 -46.40 18.15
N LEU A 64 -26.54 -46.34 17.00
CA LEU A 64 -26.05 -47.49 16.25
C LEU A 64 -24.53 -47.58 16.43
N ALA A 65 -24.02 -48.78 16.73
CA ALA A 65 -22.57 -49.05 16.78
C ALA A 65 -22.15 -49.98 15.63
N ALA A 66 -20.94 -49.78 15.11
CA ALA A 66 -20.37 -50.63 14.07
C ALA A 66 -20.44 -52.14 14.42
N GLY A 67 -20.69 -52.97 13.42
CA GLY A 67 -20.88 -54.42 13.55
C GLY A 67 -22.21 -54.87 14.14
N GLN A 68 -23.10 -53.97 14.60
CA GLN A 68 -24.44 -54.37 15.04
C GLN A 68 -25.33 -54.80 13.86
N HIS A 69 -26.14 -55.83 14.07
CA HIS A 69 -27.26 -56.13 13.18
C HIS A 69 -28.44 -55.19 13.42
N PHE A 70 -29.04 -54.68 12.35
CA PHE A 70 -30.25 -53.85 12.40
C PHE A 70 -31.33 -54.34 11.43
N VAL A 71 -32.56 -53.93 11.69
CA VAL A 71 -33.72 -54.01 10.79
C VAL A 71 -34.20 -52.59 10.52
N LEU A 72 -34.29 -52.20 9.25
CA LEU A 72 -34.73 -50.89 8.79
C LEU A 72 -36.13 -51.02 8.20
N GLU A 73 -37.16 -50.64 8.95
CA GLU A 73 -38.56 -50.70 8.51
C GLU A 73 -39.11 -49.30 8.25
N GLY A 74 -39.71 -49.05 7.10
CA GLY A 74 -40.18 -47.71 6.76
C GLY A 74 -40.93 -47.59 5.45
N THR A 75 -41.04 -46.36 4.93
CA THR A 75 -41.60 -46.08 3.60
C THR A 75 -40.54 -45.42 2.71
N PHE A 76 -40.29 -46.00 1.54
CA PHE A 76 -39.28 -45.57 0.58
C PHE A 76 -39.93 -45.05 -0.71
N VAL A 77 -39.42 -43.95 -1.26
CA VAL A 77 -39.78 -43.45 -2.59
C VAL A 77 -38.48 -43.42 -3.40
N PRO A 78 -38.24 -44.34 -4.35
CA PRO A 78 -36.93 -44.46 -5.00
C PRO A 78 -36.36 -43.19 -5.64
N ASN A 79 -37.21 -42.27 -6.12
CA ASN A 79 -36.76 -40.98 -6.66
C ASN A 79 -36.40 -39.93 -5.58
N ASP A 80 -37.05 -39.97 -4.40
CA ASP A 80 -36.81 -39.00 -3.30
C ASP A 80 -35.80 -39.54 -2.27
N GLY A 81 -35.48 -40.83 -2.35
CA GLY A 81 -34.64 -41.54 -1.39
C GLY A 81 -35.39 -41.98 -0.13
N LEU A 82 -34.62 -42.15 0.95
CA LEU A 82 -35.09 -42.75 2.19
C LEU A 82 -35.65 -41.66 3.13
N GLN A 83 -36.98 -41.60 3.28
CA GLN A 83 -37.65 -40.54 4.04
C GLN A 83 -37.43 -40.73 5.55
N ALA A 84 -36.39 -40.06 6.08
CA ALA A 84 -35.90 -40.18 7.46
C ALA A 84 -36.95 -39.91 8.58
N SER A 85 -38.10 -39.30 8.25
CA SER A 85 -39.22 -39.07 9.17
C SER A 85 -40.26 -40.20 9.23
N ARG A 86 -40.09 -41.26 8.43
CA ARG A 86 -41.01 -42.42 8.31
C ARG A 86 -40.29 -43.77 8.31
N THR A 87 -39.14 -43.83 8.97
CA THR A 87 -38.29 -45.03 9.04
C THR A 87 -37.87 -45.31 10.47
N ALA A 88 -38.19 -46.51 10.96
CA ALA A 88 -37.76 -47.03 12.24
C ALA A 88 -36.55 -47.95 12.05
N VAL A 89 -35.48 -47.69 12.81
CA VAL A 89 -34.34 -48.61 12.91
C VAL A 89 -34.50 -49.43 14.19
N THR A 90 -34.52 -50.75 14.08
CA THR A 90 -34.55 -51.67 15.24
C THR A 90 -33.24 -52.44 15.33
N VAL A 91 -32.51 -52.26 16.43
CA VAL A 91 -31.21 -52.90 16.68
C VAL A 91 -31.41 -54.31 17.24
N ARG A 92 -30.62 -55.29 16.81
CA ARG A 92 -30.50 -56.61 17.44
C ARG A 92 -29.21 -56.66 18.27
N ALA A 93 -29.24 -57.36 19.40
CA ALA A 93 -28.16 -57.38 20.39
C ALA A 93 -26.88 -58.15 19.96
N GLU A 94 -26.78 -58.55 18.70
CA GLU A 94 -25.68 -59.36 18.16
C GLU A 94 -24.73 -58.46 17.36
N GLN A 95 -23.47 -58.38 17.80
CA GLN A 95 -22.40 -57.69 17.10
C GLN A 95 -21.46 -58.70 16.45
N VAL A 96 -21.25 -58.54 15.14
CA VAL A 96 -20.29 -59.33 14.36
C VAL A 96 -19.19 -58.39 13.89
N PRO A 97 -17.91 -58.61 14.25
CA PRO A 97 -16.81 -57.77 13.79
C PRO A 97 -16.67 -57.79 12.27
N ILE A 98 -16.57 -56.60 11.66
CA ILE A 98 -16.27 -56.47 10.23
C ILE A 98 -14.74 -56.51 10.07
N THR A 99 -14.23 -57.42 9.23
CA THR A 99 -12.80 -57.52 8.93
C THR A 99 -12.41 -56.45 7.91
N PRO A 100 -11.51 -55.50 8.24
CA PRO A 100 -11.13 -54.43 7.32
C PRO A 100 -10.25 -54.95 6.17
N LEU A 101 -10.44 -54.40 4.98
CA LEU A 101 -9.64 -54.70 3.79
C LEU A 101 -8.37 -53.84 3.75
N ASP A 102 -7.19 -54.45 3.66
CA ASP A 102 -5.92 -53.73 3.51
C ASP A 102 -5.80 -53.16 2.08
N ILE A 103 -5.77 -51.82 1.96
CA ILE A 103 -5.67 -51.09 0.69
C ILE A 103 -4.31 -50.41 0.47
N ASN A 104 -3.30 -50.70 1.30
CA ASN A 104 -1.95 -50.19 1.10
C ASN A 104 -1.38 -50.66 -0.25
N GLY A 105 -0.82 -49.72 -1.02
CA GLY A 105 -0.32 -49.93 -2.38
C GLY A 105 -1.42 -49.99 -3.45
N LYS A 106 -2.68 -49.65 -3.11
CA LYS A 106 -3.86 -49.83 -3.97
C LYS A 106 -4.71 -48.57 -4.11
N LEU A 107 -4.19 -47.39 -3.77
CA LEU A 107 -4.95 -46.13 -3.92
C LEU A 107 -5.28 -45.78 -5.39
N GLY A 108 -4.65 -46.44 -6.36
CA GLY A 108 -5.05 -46.40 -7.78
C GLY A 108 -6.36 -47.14 -8.09
N GLU A 109 -6.75 -48.11 -7.25
CA GLU A 109 -7.92 -48.98 -7.42
C GLU A 109 -9.04 -48.65 -6.42
N VAL A 110 -8.96 -47.50 -5.73
CA VAL A 110 -9.80 -47.12 -4.57
C VAL A 110 -11.32 -47.26 -4.79
N ILE A 111 -11.79 -47.13 -6.03
CA ILE A 111 -13.19 -47.31 -6.43
C ILE A 111 -13.71 -48.73 -6.12
N HIS A 112 -12.85 -49.76 -6.16
CA HIS A 112 -13.22 -51.13 -5.78
C HIS A 112 -13.42 -51.34 -4.26
N PHE A 113 -13.13 -50.31 -3.46
CA PHE A 113 -13.25 -50.30 -2.01
C PHE A 113 -14.27 -49.27 -1.50
N ASP A 114 -15.01 -48.58 -2.39
CA ASP A 114 -16.06 -47.62 -1.99
C ASP A 114 -17.10 -48.28 -1.05
N ARG A 115 -17.43 -47.58 0.04
CA ARG A 115 -18.35 -47.98 1.11
C ARG A 115 -17.96 -49.26 1.87
N ARG A 116 -16.72 -49.72 1.75
CA ARG A 116 -16.19 -50.87 2.49
C ARG A 116 -15.31 -50.41 3.65
N THR A 117 -15.26 -51.22 4.70
CA THR A 117 -14.33 -50.99 5.81
C THR A 117 -12.92 -51.37 5.36
N VAL A 118 -11.98 -50.41 5.43
CA VAL A 118 -10.59 -50.55 4.96
C VAL A 118 -9.60 -50.30 6.08
N ARG A 119 -8.37 -50.82 5.90
CA ARG A 119 -7.16 -50.48 6.66
C ARG A 119 -6.16 -49.84 5.69
N LEU A 120 -5.56 -48.72 6.10
CA LEU A 120 -4.44 -48.08 5.39
C LEU A 120 -3.44 -47.48 6.38
N ASP A 121 -2.21 -47.24 5.93
CA ASP A 121 -1.19 -46.51 6.68
C ASP A 121 -0.99 -45.12 6.06
N ALA A 122 -0.97 -44.09 6.91
CA ALA A 122 -0.96 -42.68 6.52
C ALA A 122 0.05 -41.86 7.33
N TYR A 123 0.53 -40.76 6.72
CA TYR A 123 1.13 -39.65 7.46
C TYR A 123 0.06 -38.59 7.76
N VAL A 124 0.03 -38.06 8.99
CA VAL A 124 -0.90 -36.99 9.38
C VAL A 124 -0.23 -35.62 9.14
N ASP A 125 -0.61 -34.95 8.06
CA ASP A 125 -0.09 -33.64 7.67
C ASP A 125 -0.66 -32.51 8.53
N SER A 126 -1.98 -32.51 8.70
CA SER A 126 -2.68 -31.47 9.46
C SER A 126 -3.99 -31.99 10.04
N MET A 127 -4.42 -31.39 11.15
CA MET A 127 -5.59 -31.79 11.93
C MET A 127 -6.43 -30.54 12.20
N GLN A 128 -7.72 -30.57 11.85
CA GLN A 128 -8.63 -29.43 11.95
C GLN A 128 -9.94 -29.87 12.61
N LEU A 129 -10.34 -29.19 13.69
CA LEU A 129 -11.67 -29.31 14.24
C LEU A 129 -12.66 -28.55 13.32
N VAL A 130 -13.70 -29.22 12.83
CA VAL A 130 -14.63 -28.68 11.82
C VAL A 130 -15.95 -28.22 12.43
N ASP A 131 -16.43 -28.94 13.45
CA ASP A 131 -17.49 -28.49 14.36
C ASP A 131 -17.17 -28.98 15.79
N HIS A 132 -18.10 -28.81 16.74
CA HIS A 132 -17.86 -29.17 18.14
C HIS A 132 -17.68 -30.68 18.39
N GLU A 133 -17.95 -31.56 17.41
CA GLU A 133 -17.83 -33.01 17.55
C GLU A 133 -16.94 -33.67 16.48
N HIS A 134 -16.70 -33.03 15.34
CA HIS A 134 -15.99 -33.62 14.21
C HIS A 134 -14.58 -33.08 13.97
N LEU A 135 -13.64 -34.01 13.90
CA LEU A 135 -12.25 -33.78 13.62
C LEU A 135 -11.90 -34.28 12.21
N ARG A 136 -11.36 -33.38 11.40
CA ARG A 136 -10.80 -33.67 10.07
C ARG A 136 -9.30 -33.90 10.17
N LEU A 137 -8.85 -35.04 9.69
CA LEU A 137 -7.44 -35.38 9.48
C LEU A 137 -7.13 -35.24 8.00
N ASN A 138 -6.19 -34.36 7.63
CA ASN A 138 -5.60 -34.37 6.30
C ASN A 138 -4.46 -35.39 6.31
N LEU A 139 -4.67 -36.49 5.61
CA LEU A 139 -3.79 -37.65 5.56
C LEU A 139 -3.03 -37.67 4.23
N ILE A 140 -1.79 -38.13 4.26
CA ILE A 140 -0.98 -38.41 3.08
C ILE A 140 -0.75 -39.92 3.00
N VAL A 141 -1.18 -40.52 1.88
CA VAL A 141 -1.04 -41.95 1.57
C VAL A 141 -0.49 -42.06 0.15
N GLU A 142 0.62 -42.78 -0.06
CA GLU A 142 1.20 -43.01 -1.41
C GLU A 142 1.42 -41.71 -2.23
N ASN A 143 1.87 -40.63 -1.57
CA ASN A 143 1.97 -39.26 -2.13
C ASN A 143 0.64 -38.75 -2.76
N ARG A 144 -0.49 -39.06 -2.12
CA ARG A 144 -1.83 -38.55 -2.45
C ARG A 144 -2.54 -38.02 -1.19
N PRO A 145 -3.35 -36.96 -1.30
CA PRO A 145 -4.18 -36.48 -0.21
C PRO A 145 -5.39 -37.40 0.02
N VAL A 146 -5.66 -37.72 1.28
CA VAL A 146 -6.82 -38.48 1.76
C VAL A 146 -7.43 -37.71 2.95
N VAL A 147 -8.75 -37.69 3.08
CA VAL A 147 -9.43 -37.00 4.19
C VAL A 147 -9.96 -38.02 5.20
N GLY A 148 -9.38 -38.07 6.39
CA GLY A 148 -9.94 -38.82 7.52
C GLY A 148 -10.98 -37.97 8.27
N TRP A 149 -12.14 -38.56 8.56
CA TRP A 149 -13.18 -37.98 9.40
C TRP A 149 -13.33 -38.82 10.67
N VAL A 150 -13.15 -38.23 11.86
CA VAL A 150 -13.32 -38.93 13.14
C VAL A 150 -14.12 -38.08 14.13
N ARG A 151 -14.99 -38.72 14.92
CA ARG A 151 -15.75 -38.10 16.01
C ARG A 151 -15.04 -38.40 17.35
N PRO A 152 -14.14 -37.52 17.86
CA PRO A 152 -13.51 -37.69 19.18
C PRO A 152 -14.53 -37.88 20.30
N ARG A 153 -14.20 -38.74 21.27
CA ARG A 153 -15.04 -38.96 22.48
C ARG A 153 -14.99 -37.79 23.47
N ASP A 154 -13.95 -36.96 23.38
CA ASP A 154 -13.79 -35.70 24.10
C ASP A 154 -13.08 -34.70 23.16
N PRO A 155 -13.80 -33.67 22.64
CA PRO A 155 -13.21 -32.63 21.79
C PRO A 155 -12.16 -31.75 22.47
N LEU A 156 -12.09 -31.74 23.81
CA LEU A 156 -11.12 -30.94 24.57
C LEU A 156 -9.77 -31.65 24.75
N HIS A 157 -9.72 -32.96 24.54
CA HIS A 157 -8.52 -33.80 24.72
C HIS A 157 -8.18 -34.58 23.44
N LEU A 158 -8.04 -33.85 22.34
CA LEU A 158 -7.60 -34.42 21.06
C LEU A 158 -6.17 -35.00 21.18
N PRO A 159 -5.90 -36.22 20.68
CA PRO A 159 -4.55 -36.75 20.62
C PRO A 159 -3.72 -35.94 19.61
N ASP A 160 -2.51 -35.53 20.00
CA ASP A 160 -1.56 -34.92 19.06
C ASP A 160 -1.04 -35.96 18.07
N LEU A 161 -1.67 -36.01 16.90
CA LEU A 161 -1.34 -36.92 15.81
C LEU A 161 -0.49 -36.27 14.71
N VAL A 162 -0.30 -34.94 14.72
CA VAL A 162 0.34 -34.22 13.62
C VAL A 162 1.81 -34.62 13.49
N GLY A 163 2.28 -34.87 12.27
CA GLY A 163 3.64 -35.35 12.01
C GLY A 163 3.87 -36.83 12.32
N ARG A 164 2.83 -37.57 12.75
CA ARG A 164 2.92 -39.02 13.00
C ARG A 164 2.58 -39.84 11.76
N PHE A 165 3.11 -41.06 11.75
CA PHE A 165 2.62 -42.13 10.90
C PHE A 165 1.62 -42.96 11.69
N VAL A 166 0.46 -43.24 11.09
CA VAL A 166 -0.66 -43.93 11.72
C VAL A 166 -1.21 -45.02 10.79
N THR A 167 -1.59 -46.17 11.34
CA THR A 167 -2.61 -47.01 10.69
C THR A 167 -3.96 -46.37 10.98
N VAL A 168 -4.84 -46.33 9.97
CA VAL A 168 -6.25 -45.94 10.10
C VAL A 168 -7.15 -47.10 9.64
N VAL A 169 -8.20 -47.38 10.41
CA VAL A 169 -9.32 -48.24 10.01
C VAL A 169 -10.61 -47.41 9.95
N GLY A 170 -11.39 -47.57 8.87
CA GLY A 170 -12.64 -46.83 8.68
C GLY A 170 -13.35 -47.20 7.38
N VAL A 171 -14.54 -46.63 7.14
CA VAL A 171 -15.31 -46.84 5.90
C VAL A 171 -14.79 -45.90 4.81
N CYS A 172 -14.39 -46.45 3.66
CA CYS A 172 -13.95 -45.65 2.51
C CYS A 172 -15.15 -45.01 1.79
N SER A 173 -14.99 -43.78 1.31
CA SER A 173 -15.91 -43.06 0.44
C SER A 173 -15.10 -42.44 -0.69
N ALA A 174 -15.27 -42.94 -1.92
CA ALA A 174 -14.49 -42.54 -3.09
C ALA A 174 -15.37 -41.87 -4.13
N ARG A 175 -15.05 -40.62 -4.52
CA ARG A 175 -15.79 -39.88 -5.55
C ARG A 175 -14.89 -39.50 -6.72
N VAL A 176 -15.28 -39.95 -7.91
CA VAL A 176 -14.70 -39.55 -9.19
C VAL A 176 -15.32 -38.22 -9.61
N ASP A 177 -14.50 -37.20 -9.80
CA ASP A 177 -14.89 -35.95 -10.45
C ASP A 177 -14.99 -36.18 -11.97
N PRO A 178 -16.12 -35.86 -12.64
CA PRO A 178 -16.24 -36.01 -14.09
C PRO A 178 -15.41 -34.98 -14.89
N THR A 179 -14.79 -33.99 -14.25
CA THR A 179 -14.01 -32.91 -14.87
C THR A 179 -12.51 -32.95 -14.60
N SER A 180 -12.04 -33.77 -13.66
CA SER A 180 -10.61 -33.95 -13.36
C SER A 180 -10.22 -35.41 -13.19
N SER A 181 -8.94 -35.73 -13.40
CA SER A 181 -8.42 -37.10 -13.26
C SER A 181 -8.16 -37.54 -11.81
N GLN A 182 -8.60 -36.74 -10.83
CA GLN A 182 -8.36 -37.01 -9.41
C GLN A 182 -9.64 -37.52 -8.73
N SER A 183 -9.56 -38.72 -8.14
CA SER A 183 -10.59 -39.21 -7.24
C SER A 183 -10.36 -38.64 -5.84
N SER A 184 -11.39 -38.03 -5.27
CA SER A 184 -11.37 -37.65 -3.85
C SER A 184 -11.65 -38.88 -2.98
N VAL A 185 -10.84 -39.07 -1.93
CA VAL A 185 -10.90 -40.23 -1.03
C VAL A 185 -11.11 -39.75 0.40
N GLU A 186 -12.24 -40.17 0.99
CA GLU A 186 -12.60 -39.93 2.38
C GLU A 186 -12.56 -41.26 3.15
N ILE A 187 -12.14 -41.23 4.42
CA ILE A 187 -12.12 -42.38 5.33
C ILE A 187 -12.90 -41.99 6.59
N TRP A 188 -14.01 -42.69 6.86
CA TRP A 188 -14.91 -42.40 7.97
C TRP A 188 -14.62 -43.34 9.15
N ILE A 189 -14.04 -42.78 10.21
CA ILE A 189 -13.41 -43.50 11.32
C ILE A 189 -14.40 -43.57 12.49
N SER A 190 -14.97 -44.75 12.72
CA SER A 190 -16.07 -44.96 13.68
C SER A 190 -15.69 -44.66 15.14
N ASN A 191 -14.42 -44.86 15.51
CA ASN A 191 -13.97 -44.73 16.89
C ASN A 191 -12.50 -44.27 16.95
N PRO A 192 -12.10 -43.31 17.81
CA PRO A 192 -10.72 -42.83 17.90
C PRO A 192 -9.64 -43.87 18.26
N ALA A 193 -10.02 -45.09 18.70
CA ALA A 193 -9.05 -46.18 18.89
C ALA A 193 -8.76 -46.96 17.59
N ASP A 194 -9.46 -46.65 16.50
CA ASP A 194 -9.27 -47.26 15.17
C ASP A 194 -8.15 -46.55 14.38
N ILE A 195 -7.45 -45.59 15.01
CA ILE A 195 -6.24 -44.94 14.53
C ILE A 195 -5.07 -45.24 15.50
N GLU A 196 -4.10 -46.02 15.02
CA GLU A 196 -2.96 -46.55 15.79
C GLU A 196 -1.67 -45.84 15.34
N THR A 197 -0.90 -45.25 16.26
CA THR A 197 0.40 -44.63 15.93
C THR A 197 1.46 -45.71 15.66
N ILE A 198 1.98 -45.76 14.44
CA ILE A 198 3.07 -46.66 14.02
C ILE A 198 4.44 -45.98 13.99
N GLY A 199 4.51 -44.64 13.99
CA GLY A 199 5.78 -43.91 14.01
C GLY A 199 5.65 -42.38 14.03
N SER A 200 6.78 -41.68 13.92
CA SER A 200 6.86 -40.22 13.84
C SER A 200 7.94 -39.76 12.86
N ILE A 201 7.70 -38.68 12.13
CA ILE A 201 8.69 -38.08 11.20
C ILE A 201 9.96 -37.60 11.90
N ALA A 202 9.89 -37.31 13.20
CA ALA A 202 11.06 -36.98 14.01
C ALA A 202 12.05 -38.16 14.15
N THR A 203 11.57 -39.41 14.07
CA THR A 203 12.34 -40.64 14.27
C THR A 203 12.26 -41.58 13.06
N ASP A 204 12.02 -41.03 11.86
CA ASP A 204 11.89 -41.81 10.63
C ASP A 204 13.27 -42.10 10.02
N ALA A 205 13.59 -43.39 9.88
CA ALA A 205 14.89 -43.87 9.42
C ALA A 205 15.28 -43.43 8.00
N ARG A 206 14.35 -42.89 7.20
CA ARG A 206 14.67 -42.26 5.91
C ARG A 206 15.57 -41.03 6.08
N PHE A 207 15.53 -40.36 7.23
CA PHE A 207 16.43 -39.25 7.57
C PHE A 207 17.77 -39.69 8.20
N ASP A 208 18.00 -40.99 8.41
CA ASP A 208 19.32 -41.52 8.84
C ASP A 208 20.28 -41.72 7.64
N GLN A 209 19.83 -41.43 6.43
CA GLN A 209 20.64 -41.47 5.21
C GLN A 209 21.70 -40.35 5.20
N THR A 210 22.82 -40.60 4.51
CA THR A 210 23.91 -39.63 4.33
C THR A 210 23.42 -38.32 3.71
N LEU A 211 23.72 -37.20 4.37
CA LEU A 211 23.43 -35.87 3.84
C LEU A 211 24.13 -35.64 2.50
N THR A 212 23.32 -35.32 1.49
CA THR A 212 23.71 -35.03 0.12
C THR A 212 23.66 -33.52 -0.09
N PRO A 213 24.78 -32.84 -0.38
CA PRO A 213 24.78 -31.40 -0.57
C PRO A 213 24.01 -31.00 -1.84
N ALA A 214 23.20 -29.94 -1.78
CA ALA A 214 22.33 -29.50 -2.87
C ALA A 214 23.09 -29.22 -4.17
N GLY A 215 24.30 -28.65 -4.10
CA GLY A 215 25.19 -28.43 -5.24
C GLY A 215 25.81 -29.70 -5.86
N GLN A 216 25.54 -30.89 -5.30
CA GLN A 216 26.09 -32.19 -5.75
C GLN A 216 25.03 -33.21 -6.19
N VAL A 217 23.73 -32.87 -6.12
CA VAL A 217 22.61 -33.73 -6.53
C VAL A 217 22.75 -34.26 -7.96
N ASN A 218 23.36 -33.49 -8.86
CA ASN A 218 23.63 -33.87 -10.25
C ASN A 218 24.63 -35.04 -10.44
N ARG A 219 25.22 -35.55 -9.34
CA ARG A 219 26.07 -36.76 -9.31
C ARG A 219 25.27 -38.05 -9.03
N HIS A 220 24.04 -37.91 -8.57
CA HIS A 220 23.13 -39.01 -8.24
C HIS A 220 22.19 -39.32 -9.42
N LYS A 221 21.47 -40.44 -9.36
CA LYS A 221 20.61 -40.91 -10.45
C LYS A 221 19.15 -40.47 -10.28
N PRO A 222 18.40 -40.26 -11.38
CA PRO A 222 16.95 -40.14 -11.31
C PRO A 222 16.31 -41.33 -10.58
N GLY A 223 15.36 -41.05 -9.68
CA GLY A 223 14.66 -42.02 -8.83
C GLY A 223 15.39 -42.41 -7.53
N GLU A 224 16.65 -41.99 -7.36
CA GLU A 224 17.46 -42.22 -6.16
C GLU A 224 16.90 -41.39 -4.97
N LEU A 225 16.82 -42.00 -3.79
CA LEU A 225 16.33 -41.35 -2.57
C LEU A 225 17.50 -40.58 -1.93
N LEU A 226 17.34 -39.27 -1.75
CA LEU A 226 18.36 -38.38 -1.20
C LEU A 226 17.88 -37.75 0.11
N HIS A 227 18.81 -37.50 1.03
CA HIS A 227 18.59 -36.71 2.24
C HIS A 227 19.38 -35.40 2.13
N LEU A 228 18.72 -34.26 2.31
CA LEU A 228 19.29 -32.92 2.21
C LEU A 228 18.90 -32.10 3.45
N ARG A 229 19.76 -31.15 3.84
CA ARG A 229 19.53 -30.25 4.99
C ARG A 229 19.80 -28.82 4.56
N GLY A 230 18.80 -27.95 4.66
CA GLY A 230 18.90 -26.59 4.11
C GLY A 230 17.84 -25.62 4.63
N VAL A 231 18.00 -24.35 4.26
CA VAL A 231 17.11 -23.25 4.64
C VAL A 231 16.12 -22.98 3.50
N VAL A 232 14.86 -22.69 3.86
CA VAL A 232 13.80 -22.38 2.88
C VAL A 232 13.87 -20.92 2.42
N GLU A 233 14.17 -20.68 1.15
CA GLU A 233 14.30 -19.32 0.58
C GLU A 233 13.00 -18.77 -0.05
N GLU A 234 12.17 -19.61 -0.66
CA GLU A 234 10.91 -19.22 -1.32
C GLU A 234 9.89 -20.39 -1.26
N ARG A 235 8.59 -20.09 -1.13
CA ARG A 235 7.48 -21.03 -1.35
C ARG A 235 6.64 -20.51 -2.51
N ARG A 236 6.61 -21.22 -3.64
CA ARG A 236 5.82 -20.83 -4.80
C ARG A 236 4.45 -21.50 -4.73
N VAL A 237 3.39 -20.70 -4.91
CA VAL A 237 2.01 -21.20 -4.90
C VAL A 237 1.86 -22.23 -6.03
N GLY A 238 1.68 -23.50 -5.66
CA GLY A 238 1.57 -24.62 -6.59
C GLY A 238 2.89 -25.21 -7.13
N GLN A 239 4.07 -24.81 -6.63
CA GLN A 239 5.37 -25.28 -7.15
C GLN A 239 6.41 -25.61 -6.04
N GLY A 240 5.96 -26.08 -4.87
CA GLY A 240 6.85 -26.55 -3.80
C GLY A 240 7.63 -25.45 -3.06
N ILE A 241 8.75 -25.82 -2.45
CA ILE A 241 9.68 -24.92 -1.75
C ILE A 241 11.07 -24.93 -2.39
N LEU A 242 11.79 -23.81 -2.29
CA LEU A 242 13.21 -23.73 -2.65
C LEU A 242 14.07 -23.98 -1.41
N LEU A 243 14.82 -25.08 -1.40
CA LEU A 243 15.74 -25.47 -0.34
C LEU A 243 17.17 -25.06 -0.70
N ARG A 244 17.90 -24.40 0.20
CA ARG A 244 19.29 -23.97 0.01
C ARG A 244 20.21 -24.48 1.11
N ASP A 245 21.40 -24.97 0.74
CA ASP A 245 22.50 -25.21 1.67
C ASP A 245 23.74 -24.36 1.32
N VAL A 246 24.90 -24.68 1.91
CA VAL A 246 26.18 -23.96 1.67
C VAL A 246 26.83 -24.30 0.32
N THR A 247 26.24 -25.20 -0.47
CA THR A 247 26.76 -25.69 -1.76
C THR A 247 25.84 -25.39 -2.96
N GLY A 248 24.55 -25.13 -2.73
CA GLY A 248 23.61 -24.75 -3.78
C GLY A 248 22.16 -24.72 -3.30
N ASP A 249 21.25 -24.61 -4.26
CA ASP A 249 19.79 -24.64 -4.08
C ASP A 249 19.12 -25.70 -4.97
N ILE A 250 17.96 -26.20 -4.53
CA ILE A 250 17.15 -27.20 -5.23
C ILE A 250 15.66 -27.02 -4.92
N GLY A 251 14.82 -27.20 -5.94
CA GLY A 251 13.37 -27.23 -5.79
C GLY A 251 12.90 -28.54 -5.14
N VAL A 252 12.02 -28.43 -4.15
CA VAL A 252 11.48 -29.55 -3.38
C VAL A 252 9.95 -29.56 -3.50
N ASN A 253 9.43 -30.58 -4.18
CA ASN A 253 8.01 -30.86 -4.31
C ASN A 253 7.56 -31.75 -3.14
N SER A 254 6.68 -31.21 -2.30
CA SER A 254 5.98 -31.95 -1.25
C SER A 254 4.50 -31.59 -1.26
N ILE A 255 3.65 -32.56 -0.95
CA ILE A 255 2.21 -32.33 -0.73
C ILE A 255 1.86 -32.08 0.75
N GLN A 256 2.86 -31.99 1.63
CA GLN A 256 2.67 -31.49 3.00
C GLN A 256 2.20 -30.04 2.94
N ASN A 257 1.05 -29.74 3.53
CA ASN A 257 0.46 -28.40 3.51
C ASN A 257 1.01 -27.51 4.63
N GLN A 258 1.59 -28.14 5.67
CA GLN A 258 2.18 -27.49 6.84
C GLN A 258 2.98 -26.23 6.46
N VAL A 259 2.72 -25.13 7.17
CA VAL A 259 3.27 -23.81 6.84
C VAL A 259 4.72 -23.72 7.35
N ILE A 260 5.66 -24.12 6.50
CA ILE A 260 7.09 -23.94 6.73
C ILE A 260 7.44 -22.47 6.41
N PRO A 261 7.92 -21.67 7.38
CA PRO A 261 8.22 -20.25 7.15
C PRO A 261 9.55 -20.06 6.39
N ARG A 262 9.63 -18.96 5.63
CA ARG A 262 10.88 -18.49 4.99
C ARG A 262 11.97 -18.33 6.06
N GLY A 263 13.16 -18.90 5.83
CA GLY A 263 14.25 -18.88 6.80
C GLY A 263 14.25 -19.99 7.87
N ALA A 264 13.29 -20.94 7.81
CA ALA A 264 13.37 -22.20 8.55
C ALA A 264 14.50 -23.10 8.02
N LEU A 265 15.25 -23.76 8.91
CA LEU A 265 16.09 -24.89 8.55
C LEU A 265 15.22 -26.16 8.55
N VAL A 266 15.30 -26.96 7.49
CA VAL A 266 14.58 -28.21 7.34
C VAL A 266 15.50 -29.34 6.87
N ASP A 267 15.21 -30.56 7.30
CA ASP A 267 15.67 -31.77 6.62
C ASP A 267 14.61 -32.19 5.60
N VAL A 268 15.07 -32.61 4.43
CA VAL A 268 14.24 -33.08 3.31
C VAL A 268 14.73 -34.46 2.87
N VAL A 269 13.81 -35.42 2.76
CA VAL A 269 14.07 -36.72 2.13
C VAL A 269 13.05 -36.98 1.03
N GLY A 270 13.53 -37.20 -0.19
CA GLY A 270 12.68 -37.50 -1.34
C GLY A 270 13.49 -38.03 -2.52
N ARG A 271 12.82 -38.30 -3.63
CA ARG A 271 13.45 -38.87 -4.83
C ARG A 271 13.97 -37.76 -5.74
N LEU A 272 15.21 -37.90 -6.21
CA LEU A 272 15.75 -37.03 -7.24
C LEU A 272 15.00 -37.25 -8.57
N GLN A 273 14.36 -36.22 -9.09
CA GLN A 273 13.71 -36.23 -10.41
C GLN A 273 14.21 -35.07 -11.29
N LEU A 274 14.00 -35.19 -12.59
CA LEU A 274 14.35 -34.18 -13.59
C LEU A 274 13.07 -33.55 -14.15
N ALA A 275 12.71 -32.38 -13.63
CA ALA A 275 11.54 -31.61 -14.07
C ALA A 275 11.97 -30.63 -15.17
N GLY A 276 11.69 -30.97 -16.43
CA GLY A 276 12.21 -30.25 -17.59
C GLY A 276 13.74 -30.39 -17.68
N GLU A 277 14.46 -29.28 -17.54
CA GLU A 277 15.94 -29.28 -17.48
C GLU A 277 16.49 -29.16 -16.04
N ARG A 278 15.64 -29.11 -15.00
CA ARG A 278 16.07 -28.89 -13.62
C ARG A 278 15.92 -30.13 -12.74
N TRP A 279 16.94 -30.36 -11.91
CA TRP A 279 16.85 -31.33 -10.83
C TRP A 279 15.92 -30.81 -9.73
N VAL A 280 15.03 -31.67 -9.25
CA VAL A 280 14.12 -31.43 -8.12
C VAL A 280 14.09 -32.65 -7.20
N ILE A 281 13.75 -32.45 -5.94
CA ILE A 281 13.38 -33.53 -5.02
C ILE A 281 11.86 -33.66 -5.05
N ASP A 282 11.35 -34.82 -5.42
CA ASP A 282 9.92 -35.13 -5.50
C ASP A 282 9.56 -36.27 -4.53
N ASP A 283 8.27 -36.53 -4.34
CA ASP A 283 7.76 -37.37 -3.22
C ASP A 283 8.30 -36.92 -1.84
N ALA A 284 8.61 -35.62 -1.65
CA ALA A 284 9.47 -35.19 -0.56
C ALA A 284 8.76 -35.14 0.80
N LEU A 285 9.37 -35.76 1.81
CA LEU A 285 9.06 -35.57 3.22
C LEU A 285 10.02 -34.55 3.83
N ILE A 286 9.44 -33.60 4.55
CA ILE A 286 10.10 -32.46 5.16
C ILE A 286 9.86 -32.51 6.67
N ARG A 287 10.91 -32.35 7.47
CA ARG A 287 10.83 -32.08 8.91
C ARG A 287 11.60 -30.80 9.25
N VAL A 288 11.06 -29.97 10.14
CA VAL A 288 11.74 -28.77 10.62
C VAL A 288 12.84 -29.17 11.61
N ALA A 289 14.06 -28.66 11.40
CA ALA A 289 15.20 -28.95 12.26
C ALA A 289 15.15 -28.14 13.57
N SER A 290 15.92 -28.54 14.58
CA SER A 290 15.90 -27.86 15.88
C SER A 290 16.40 -26.40 15.78
N ALA A 291 15.92 -25.54 16.69
CA ALA A 291 16.30 -24.12 16.70
C ALA A 291 17.81 -23.90 16.89
N GLU A 292 18.49 -24.80 17.61
CA GLU A 292 19.94 -24.76 17.86
C GLU A 292 20.74 -25.16 16.60
N GLU A 293 20.41 -26.26 15.94
CA GLU A 293 21.01 -26.64 14.64
C GLU A 293 20.79 -25.54 13.59
N ALA A 294 19.58 -24.98 13.57
CA ALA A 294 19.24 -23.87 12.70
C ALA A 294 20.06 -22.61 12.99
N ALA A 295 20.44 -22.34 14.24
CA ALA A 295 21.33 -21.23 14.57
C ALA A 295 22.75 -21.45 14.02
N VAL A 296 23.31 -22.66 14.16
CA VAL A 296 24.65 -23.00 13.66
C VAL A 296 24.73 -22.87 12.14
N ILE A 297 23.83 -23.51 11.39
CA ILE A 297 23.87 -23.49 9.92
C ILE A 297 23.54 -22.10 9.37
N ARG A 298 22.66 -21.31 10.01
CA ARG A 298 22.45 -19.90 9.62
C ARG A 298 23.68 -19.03 9.92
N ALA A 299 24.44 -19.31 10.97
CA ALA A 299 25.72 -18.64 11.23
C ALA A 299 26.83 -19.06 10.25
N GLU A 300 26.73 -20.24 9.63
CA GLU A 300 27.64 -20.71 8.58
C GLU A 300 27.30 -20.09 7.21
N LEU A 301 26.02 -20.13 6.81
CA LEU A 301 25.48 -19.49 5.59
C LEU A 301 25.72 -17.97 5.58
N ARG A 302 25.69 -17.31 6.74
CA ARG A 302 26.07 -15.89 6.88
C ARG A 302 27.58 -15.65 6.73
N ARG A 303 28.43 -16.64 7.03
CA ARG A 303 29.90 -16.55 6.88
C ARG A 303 30.38 -16.83 5.45
N SER A 304 29.60 -17.53 4.62
CA SER A 304 29.86 -17.69 3.17
C SER A 304 29.07 -16.71 2.28
N GLY A 305 28.29 -15.81 2.88
CA GLY A 305 27.13 -15.19 2.24
C GLY A 305 27.35 -13.84 1.56
N ASN A 306 28.24 -13.75 0.58
CA ASN A 306 28.26 -12.67 -0.43
C ASN A 306 27.60 -13.20 -1.73
N ARG A 307 26.40 -12.74 -2.07
CA ARG A 307 25.60 -13.17 -3.25
C ARG A 307 25.45 -12.06 -4.28
N ILE A 308 25.21 -12.42 -5.54
CA ILE A 308 24.97 -11.45 -6.61
C ILE A 308 23.65 -10.68 -6.38
N GLU A 309 22.60 -11.37 -5.92
CA GLU A 309 21.33 -10.79 -5.45
C GLU A 309 21.51 -9.63 -4.45
N GLN A 310 22.36 -9.76 -3.44
CA GLN A 310 22.62 -8.69 -2.47
C GLN A 310 23.17 -7.42 -3.15
N VAL A 311 23.93 -7.55 -4.24
CA VAL A 311 24.40 -6.39 -5.03
C VAL A 311 23.25 -5.76 -5.81
N ARG A 312 22.35 -6.58 -6.38
CA ARG A 312 21.17 -6.14 -7.16
C ARG A 312 20.14 -5.43 -6.28
N GLU A 313 20.06 -5.77 -4.99
CA GLU A 313 19.16 -5.13 -4.01
C GLU A 313 19.65 -3.75 -3.52
N LEU A 314 20.92 -3.39 -3.70
CA LEU A 314 21.45 -2.09 -3.28
C LEU A 314 20.82 -0.93 -4.06
N THR A 315 20.49 0.16 -3.38
CA THR A 315 20.29 1.43 -4.08
C THR A 315 21.63 1.93 -4.67
N GLN A 316 21.55 2.78 -5.70
CA GLN A 316 22.71 3.45 -6.28
C GLN A 316 23.57 4.20 -5.23
N ARG A 317 22.96 4.68 -4.14
CA ARG A 317 23.68 5.34 -3.04
C ARG A 317 24.45 4.36 -2.17
N GLU A 318 23.85 3.21 -1.82
CA GLU A 318 24.52 2.17 -1.02
C GLU A 318 25.61 1.47 -1.81
N ALA A 319 25.40 1.24 -3.10
CA ALA A 319 26.42 0.72 -4.01
C ALA A 319 27.62 1.66 -4.11
N ALA A 320 27.42 2.98 -4.11
CA ALA A 320 28.48 3.98 -4.12
C ALA A 320 29.36 4.00 -2.84
N LEU A 321 28.97 3.35 -1.74
CA LEU A 321 29.75 3.28 -0.50
C LEU A 321 30.99 2.37 -0.59
N GLY A 322 31.19 1.65 -1.70
CA GLY A 322 32.42 0.87 -1.92
C GLY A 322 32.55 -0.38 -1.03
N GLN A 323 31.42 -1.03 -0.70
CA GLN A 323 31.36 -2.20 0.16
C GLN A 323 32.19 -3.34 -0.45
N SER A 324 33.04 -3.97 0.37
CA SER A 324 33.94 -5.04 -0.09
C SER A 324 33.20 -6.37 -0.15
N MET A 325 33.16 -7.01 -1.32
CA MET A 325 32.44 -8.26 -1.54
C MET A 325 33.32 -9.30 -2.25
N GLN A 326 32.96 -10.58 -2.07
CA GLN A 326 33.62 -11.75 -2.64
C GLN A 326 32.56 -12.64 -3.29
N LEU A 327 32.47 -12.63 -4.62
CA LEU A 327 31.38 -13.24 -5.38
C LEU A 327 31.88 -14.45 -6.17
N GLN A 328 31.11 -15.54 -6.15
CA GLN A 328 31.30 -16.68 -7.04
C GLN A 328 30.21 -16.71 -8.10
N GLY A 329 30.55 -17.09 -9.33
CA GLY A 329 29.57 -17.23 -10.42
C GLY A 329 30.21 -17.66 -11.73
N THR A 330 29.40 -17.67 -12.79
CA THR A 330 29.78 -18.06 -14.14
C THR A 330 29.66 -16.87 -15.09
N VAL A 331 30.65 -16.69 -15.97
CA VAL A 331 30.67 -15.59 -16.94
C VAL A 331 29.64 -15.83 -18.05
N VAL A 332 28.60 -15.01 -18.09
CA VAL A 332 27.50 -15.09 -19.08
C VAL A 332 27.69 -14.14 -20.26
N TRP A 333 28.39 -13.01 -20.09
CA TRP A 333 28.84 -12.17 -21.19
C TRP A 333 30.20 -11.54 -20.90
N SER A 334 31.07 -11.50 -21.88
CA SER A 334 32.41 -10.90 -21.81
C SER A 334 32.81 -10.43 -23.21
N ASN A 335 33.58 -9.34 -23.33
CA ASN A 335 34.15 -8.96 -24.62
C ASN A 335 35.53 -8.29 -24.46
N PRO A 336 36.58 -8.73 -25.18
CA PRO A 336 37.93 -8.18 -25.03
C PRO A 336 38.10 -6.69 -25.35
N ALA A 337 37.15 -6.04 -26.04
CA ALA A 337 37.22 -4.62 -26.39
C ALA A 337 36.80 -3.68 -25.25
N VAL A 338 36.04 -4.18 -24.26
CA VAL A 338 35.51 -3.38 -23.13
C VAL A 338 36.24 -3.71 -21.81
N ASP A 339 35.95 -2.92 -20.77
CA ASP A 339 36.50 -2.97 -19.41
C ASP A 339 35.56 -3.65 -18.40
N PHE A 340 34.57 -4.42 -18.87
CA PHE A 340 33.62 -5.14 -18.02
C PHE A 340 33.14 -6.46 -18.61
N PHE A 341 32.66 -7.33 -17.73
CA PHE A 341 31.94 -8.56 -18.07
C PHE A 341 30.70 -8.70 -17.17
N TYR A 342 29.87 -9.70 -17.45
CA TYR A 342 28.72 -10.08 -16.63
C TYR A 342 28.96 -11.44 -15.99
N LEU A 343 28.94 -11.45 -14.65
CA LEU A 343 29.00 -12.64 -13.81
C LEU A 343 27.58 -12.97 -13.35
N ALA A 344 27.19 -14.24 -13.36
CA ALA A 344 25.88 -14.68 -12.89
C ALA A 344 25.95 -15.93 -12.01
N ASP A 345 25.05 -16.01 -11.05
CA ASP A 345 24.75 -17.18 -10.22
C ASP A 345 23.25 -17.54 -10.38
N LEU A 346 22.71 -18.39 -9.51
CA LEU A 346 21.30 -18.80 -9.56
C LEU A 346 20.32 -17.70 -9.04
N SER A 347 20.84 -16.65 -8.41
CA SER A 347 20.08 -15.49 -7.90
C SER A 347 20.01 -14.33 -8.89
N GLY A 348 20.94 -14.24 -9.85
CA GLY A 348 20.89 -13.29 -10.96
C GLY A 348 22.25 -13.02 -11.58
N GLY A 349 22.36 -11.91 -12.30
CA GLY A 349 23.62 -11.39 -12.82
C GLY A 349 24.02 -10.05 -12.19
N VAL A 350 25.31 -9.74 -12.26
CA VAL A 350 25.88 -8.43 -11.93
C VAL A 350 26.95 -8.05 -12.94
N ARG A 351 27.07 -6.74 -13.20
CA ARG A 351 28.15 -6.18 -14.02
C ARG A 351 29.44 -6.10 -13.20
N VAL A 352 30.53 -6.61 -13.77
CA VAL A 352 31.86 -6.60 -13.14
C VAL A 352 32.82 -5.81 -14.02
N LYS A 353 33.27 -4.64 -13.54
CA LYS A 353 34.32 -3.82 -14.16
C LYS A 353 35.71 -4.30 -13.71
N PHE A 354 36.68 -4.24 -14.62
CA PHE A 354 38.06 -4.64 -14.34
C PHE A 354 39.08 -3.72 -15.03
N ASP A 355 40.22 -3.51 -14.36
CA ASP A 355 41.35 -2.78 -14.93
C ASP A 355 42.02 -3.63 -16.03
N ARG A 356 41.81 -3.26 -17.30
CA ARG A 356 42.39 -3.93 -18.49
C ARG A 356 43.91 -3.90 -18.55
N THR A 357 44.59 -3.11 -17.70
CA THR A 357 46.06 -3.15 -17.57
C THR A 357 46.53 -4.26 -16.62
N ARG A 358 45.63 -4.82 -15.79
CA ARG A 358 45.92 -5.90 -14.82
C ARG A 358 45.29 -7.23 -15.20
N PHE A 359 44.09 -7.20 -15.77
CA PHE A 359 43.29 -8.39 -16.06
C PHE A 359 42.91 -8.44 -17.55
N SER A 360 42.99 -9.63 -18.13
CA SER A 360 42.36 -9.92 -19.43
C SER A 360 40.87 -10.23 -19.21
N ALA A 361 40.04 -9.93 -20.21
CA ALA A 361 38.63 -10.30 -20.20
C ALA A 361 38.48 -11.83 -20.03
N PRO A 362 37.65 -12.33 -19.11
CA PRO A 362 37.51 -13.77 -18.87
C PRO A 362 36.74 -14.45 -20.00
N ASN A 363 36.89 -15.76 -20.12
CA ASN A 363 36.22 -16.57 -21.13
C ASN A 363 34.74 -16.81 -20.77
N PHE A 364 33.94 -17.07 -21.80
CA PHE A 364 32.54 -17.48 -21.64
C PHE A 364 32.41 -18.80 -20.89
N TYR A 365 31.39 -18.87 -20.02
CA TYR A 365 31.08 -20.02 -19.16
C TYR A 365 32.22 -20.44 -18.22
N GLN A 366 33.26 -19.61 -18.08
CA GLN A 366 34.29 -19.75 -17.07
C GLN A 366 33.68 -19.46 -15.70
N GLN A 367 33.89 -20.36 -14.74
CA GLN A 367 33.48 -20.17 -13.36
C GLN A 367 34.58 -19.41 -12.62
N LEU A 368 34.21 -18.29 -12.01
CA LEU A 368 35.11 -17.37 -11.33
C LEU A 368 34.72 -17.20 -9.87
N GLU A 369 35.73 -16.98 -9.04
CA GLU A 369 35.59 -16.30 -7.76
C GLU A 369 36.30 -14.95 -7.89
N ILE A 370 35.61 -13.86 -7.57
CA ILE A 370 36.15 -12.50 -7.62
C ILE A 370 36.09 -11.85 -6.25
N THR A 371 37.07 -10.98 -5.95
CA THR A 371 36.92 -9.98 -4.88
C THR A 371 36.88 -8.59 -5.50
N GLY A 372 36.15 -7.67 -4.86
CA GLY A 372 35.99 -6.33 -5.37
C GLY A 372 35.10 -5.47 -4.48
N ARG A 373 34.68 -4.33 -5.02
CA ARG A 373 33.88 -3.33 -4.32
C ARG A 373 32.63 -2.95 -5.10
N THR A 374 31.54 -2.70 -4.40
CA THR A 374 30.33 -2.13 -5.01
C THR A 374 30.61 -0.74 -5.60
N ALA A 375 29.93 -0.41 -6.68
CA ALA A 375 29.95 0.91 -7.30
C ALA A 375 28.59 1.25 -7.91
N ALA A 376 28.32 2.55 -8.06
CA ALA A 376 27.16 3.06 -8.77
C ALA A 376 27.37 2.96 -10.30
N GLY A 377 26.74 1.98 -10.94
CA GLY A 377 26.83 1.75 -12.38
C GLY A 377 25.68 2.38 -13.16
N ALA A 378 25.91 2.66 -14.45
CA ALA A 378 24.96 3.40 -15.29
C ALA A 378 23.60 2.69 -15.54
N ALA A 379 23.51 1.38 -15.28
CA ALA A 379 22.26 0.59 -15.41
C ALA A 379 21.72 0.08 -14.06
N GLY A 380 22.52 0.18 -12.99
CA GLY A 380 22.27 -0.41 -11.68
C GLY A 380 23.58 -0.57 -10.89
N PRO A 381 23.55 -1.13 -9.68
CA PRO A 381 24.75 -1.52 -8.93
C PRO A 381 25.69 -2.41 -9.75
N GLU A 382 26.99 -2.15 -9.65
CA GLU A 382 28.04 -2.95 -10.30
C GLU A 382 29.20 -3.23 -9.32
N ILE A 383 30.11 -4.13 -9.69
CA ILE A 383 31.30 -4.48 -8.93
C ILE A 383 32.55 -4.00 -9.66
N THR A 384 33.44 -3.28 -8.97
CA THR A 384 34.80 -3.00 -9.42
C THR A 384 35.73 -4.09 -8.86
N MET A 385 36.36 -4.87 -9.73
CA MET A 385 37.11 -6.07 -9.38
C MET A 385 38.54 -5.75 -8.89
N ASP A 386 38.85 -6.16 -7.65
CA ASP A 386 40.18 -6.08 -7.03
C ASP A 386 41.02 -7.34 -7.34
N SER A 387 40.40 -8.53 -7.39
CA SER A 387 41.08 -9.79 -7.78
C SER A 387 40.13 -10.83 -8.39
N MET A 388 40.70 -11.84 -9.05
CA MET A 388 39.99 -12.92 -9.74
C MET A 388 40.74 -14.25 -9.62
N LEU A 389 40.02 -15.31 -9.28
CA LEU A 389 40.45 -16.71 -9.25
C LEU A 389 39.56 -17.53 -10.21
N VAL A 390 40.17 -18.44 -10.97
CA VAL A 390 39.48 -19.32 -11.91
C VAL A 390 39.19 -20.65 -11.24
N MET A 391 37.91 -21.00 -11.12
CA MET A 391 37.45 -22.23 -10.46
C MET A 391 37.20 -23.38 -11.44
N GLY A 392 36.84 -23.08 -12.69
CA GLY A 392 36.60 -24.08 -13.73
C GLY A 392 35.86 -23.53 -14.94
N THR A 393 35.15 -24.41 -15.65
CA THR A 393 34.26 -24.07 -16.77
C THR A 393 32.97 -24.87 -16.61
N GLN A 394 31.82 -24.20 -16.72
CA GLN A 394 30.49 -24.81 -16.61
C GLN A 394 29.92 -25.10 -18.01
N SER A 395 28.91 -25.98 -18.09
CA SER A 395 28.04 -26.05 -19.27
C SER A 395 27.25 -24.74 -19.43
N ARG A 396 26.94 -24.39 -20.67
CA ARG A 396 26.16 -23.19 -21.03
C ARG A 396 24.83 -23.16 -20.25
N PRO A 397 24.50 -22.05 -19.54
CA PRO A 397 23.24 -21.94 -18.83
C PRO A 397 22.04 -21.84 -19.80
N THR A 398 20.94 -22.48 -19.42
CA THR A 398 19.65 -22.35 -20.10
C THR A 398 19.15 -20.90 -20.01
N PRO A 399 18.89 -20.21 -21.13
CA PRO A 399 18.40 -18.84 -21.10
C PRO A 399 16.94 -18.78 -20.65
N VAL A 400 16.59 -17.77 -19.85
CA VAL A 400 15.20 -17.55 -19.41
C VAL A 400 14.42 -16.79 -20.48
N PRO A 401 13.24 -17.26 -20.95
CA PRO A 401 12.40 -16.50 -21.88
C PRO A 401 11.96 -15.14 -21.30
N LEU A 402 12.13 -14.06 -22.07
CA LEU A 402 11.86 -12.69 -21.63
C LEU A 402 11.09 -11.87 -22.67
N THR A 403 9.96 -11.30 -22.25
CA THR A 403 9.17 -10.28 -22.97
C THR A 403 9.73 -8.88 -22.72
N VAL A 404 9.61 -7.95 -23.68
CA VAL A 404 10.09 -6.56 -23.53
C VAL A 404 9.44 -5.85 -22.34
N GLU A 405 8.14 -6.08 -22.07
CA GLU A 405 7.43 -5.51 -20.92
C GLU A 405 8.08 -5.90 -19.58
N LYS A 406 8.24 -7.21 -19.33
CA LYS A 406 8.95 -7.74 -18.16
C LYS A 406 10.43 -7.35 -18.11
N ALA A 407 11.06 -7.06 -19.24
CA ALA A 407 12.41 -6.51 -19.27
C ALA A 407 12.42 -5.04 -18.80
N ARG A 408 11.46 -4.21 -19.25
CA ARG A 408 11.33 -2.80 -18.84
C ARG A 408 11.02 -2.62 -17.35
N SER A 409 10.45 -3.60 -16.66
CA SER A 409 10.33 -3.57 -15.19
C SER A 409 11.67 -3.72 -14.45
N GLY A 410 12.75 -4.10 -15.13
CA GLY A 410 14.10 -4.26 -14.57
C GLY A 410 14.35 -5.59 -13.85
N GLY A 411 13.34 -6.44 -13.66
CA GLY A 411 13.50 -7.71 -12.92
C GLY A 411 14.54 -8.67 -13.52
N ALA A 412 14.77 -8.57 -14.84
CA ALA A 412 15.73 -9.38 -15.59
C ALA A 412 17.11 -8.72 -15.79
N GLU A 413 17.41 -7.61 -15.11
CA GLU A 413 18.70 -6.90 -15.27
C GLU A 413 19.89 -7.85 -15.05
N ALA A 414 20.85 -7.79 -15.98
CA ALA A 414 22.06 -8.62 -16.05
C ALA A 414 21.84 -10.14 -16.17
N GLN A 415 20.60 -10.63 -16.34
CA GLN A 415 20.32 -12.06 -16.50
C GLN A 415 20.54 -12.55 -17.94
N TRP A 416 20.87 -13.85 -18.06
CA TRP A 416 21.00 -14.56 -19.33
C TRP A 416 19.63 -15.04 -19.83
N VAL A 417 19.19 -14.48 -20.96
CA VAL A 417 17.79 -14.55 -21.40
C VAL A 417 17.66 -14.87 -22.89
N GLU A 418 16.47 -15.34 -23.27
CA GLU A 418 16.06 -15.55 -24.65
C GLU A 418 14.90 -14.59 -24.98
N MET A 419 15.06 -13.81 -26.04
CA MET A 419 14.05 -12.86 -26.52
C MET A 419 13.68 -13.17 -27.97
N ARG A 420 12.40 -12.99 -28.33
CA ARG A 420 11.89 -13.16 -29.69
C ARG A 420 11.36 -11.82 -30.22
N GLY A 421 11.64 -11.53 -31.48
CA GLY A 421 11.20 -10.30 -32.15
C GLY A 421 11.47 -10.36 -33.65
N PHE A 422 10.85 -9.46 -34.39
CA PHE A 422 11.14 -9.26 -35.81
C PHE A 422 12.24 -8.21 -35.97
N ILE A 423 13.23 -8.48 -36.84
CA ILE A 423 14.27 -7.49 -37.15
C ILE A 423 13.69 -6.31 -37.93
N HIS A 424 14.00 -5.10 -37.48
CA HIS A 424 13.71 -3.85 -38.18
C HIS A 424 14.96 -3.36 -38.95
N GLU A 425 16.04 -3.00 -38.25
CA GLU A 425 17.28 -2.48 -38.86
C GLU A 425 18.53 -3.17 -38.27
N THR A 426 19.63 -3.26 -39.03
CA THR A 426 20.98 -3.53 -38.49
C THR A 426 21.91 -2.34 -38.70
N VAL A 427 22.05 -1.52 -37.65
CA VAL A 427 22.99 -0.40 -37.62
C VAL A 427 24.40 -0.93 -37.33
N SER A 428 25.37 -0.54 -38.16
CA SER A 428 26.77 -1.00 -38.08
C SER A 428 27.70 0.12 -37.67
N ASP A 429 28.49 -0.09 -36.61
CA ASP A 429 29.48 0.87 -36.08
C ASP A 429 30.79 0.13 -35.74
N GLY A 430 31.80 0.26 -36.60
CA GLY A 430 33.05 -0.53 -36.49
C GLY A 430 32.78 -2.04 -36.53
N ASP A 431 33.19 -2.76 -35.49
CA ASP A 431 32.86 -4.18 -35.25
C ASP A 431 31.56 -4.38 -34.46
N TRP A 432 30.87 -3.32 -34.02
CA TRP A 432 29.58 -3.44 -33.33
C TRP A 432 28.43 -3.48 -34.33
N ARG A 433 27.50 -4.42 -34.12
CA ARG A 433 26.27 -4.58 -34.88
C ARG A 433 25.12 -4.44 -33.90
N ARG A 434 24.31 -3.40 -34.09
CA ARG A 434 23.09 -3.14 -33.33
C ARG A 434 21.90 -3.50 -34.19
N VAL A 435 21.19 -4.55 -33.79
CA VAL A 435 19.98 -5.03 -34.46
C VAL A 435 18.78 -4.47 -33.71
N LEU A 436 17.99 -3.61 -34.35
CA LEU A 436 16.74 -3.08 -33.80
C LEU A 436 15.63 -4.11 -34.01
N MET A 437 14.86 -4.39 -32.95
CA MET A 437 13.92 -5.51 -32.88
C MET A 437 12.55 -5.05 -32.40
N THR A 438 11.49 -5.47 -33.08
CA THR A 438 10.10 -5.23 -32.66
C THR A 438 9.49 -6.51 -32.09
N SER A 439 8.93 -6.43 -30.89
CA SER A 439 8.22 -7.51 -30.20
C SER A 439 6.75 -7.09 -29.98
N PRO A 440 5.80 -8.03 -29.81
CA PRO A 440 4.41 -7.72 -29.48
C PRO A 440 4.22 -6.76 -28.28
N THR A 441 5.12 -6.82 -27.30
CA THR A 441 5.11 -5.95 -26.09
C THR A 441 6.04 -4.73 -26.19
N GLY A 442 6.45 -4.32 -27.40
CA GLY A 442 7.31 -3.15 -27.63
C GLY A 442 8.66 -3.46 -28.28
N GLU A 443 9.51 -2.45 -28.40
CA GLU A 443 10.79 -2.51 -29.11
C GLU A 443 11.99 -2.72 -28.17
N PHE A 444 13.04 -3.36 -28.69
CA PHE A 444 14.31 -3.60 -28.00
C PHE A 444 15.48 -3.60 -29.00
N GLU A 445 16.71 -3.46 -28.54
CA GLU A 445 17.91 -3.56 -29.40
C GLU A 445 18.82 -4.72 -28.96
N ALA A 446 19.31 -5.51 -29.92
CA ALA A 446 20.35 -6.51 -29.68
C ALA A 446 21.72 -5.95 -30.11
N LEU A 447 22.71 -6.02 -29.23
CA LEU A 447 24.06 -5.50 -29.46
C LEU A 447 25.06 -6.65 -29.49
N LEU A 448 25.60 -6.92 -30.67
CA LEU A 448 26.64 -7.91 -30.96
C LEU A 448 27.97 -7.20 -31.30
N ASN A 449 29.09 -7.80 -30.96
CA ASN A 449 30.41 -7.43 -31.48
C ASN A 449 30.89 -8.55 -32.42
N SER A 450 30.98 -8.27 -33.72
CA SER A 450 31.47 -9.20 -34.72
C SER A 450 32.02 -8.48 -35.95
N PRO A 451 33.20 -8.87 -36.47
CA PRO A 451 33.72 -8.38 -37.75
C PRO A 451 32.95 -8.96 -38.95
N VAL A 452 32.08 -9.96 -38.74
CA VAL A 452 31.19 -10.52 -39.76
C VAL A 452 29.88 -9.75 -39.72
N ASN A 453 29.45 -9.24 -40.87
CA ASN A 453 28.13 -8.64 -41.00
C ASN A 453 27.06 -9.74 -40.86
N PHE A 454 26.29 -9.69 -39.77
CA PHE A 454 25.00 -10.34 -39.71
C PHE A 454 24.06 -9.68 -40.73
N VAL A 455 23.41 -10.49 -41.56
CA VAL A 455 22.42 -10.06 -42.54
C VAL A 455 21.25 -11.03 -42.46
N ALA A 456 20.07 -10.50 -42.14
CA ALA A 456 18.78 -11.15 -42.30
C ALA A 456 17.88 -10.19 -43.08
N ASN A 457 16.81 -10.70 -43.70
CA ASN A 457 15.86 -9.84 -44.41
C ASN A 457 15.13 -8.93 -43.44
N HIS A 458 14.73 -7.72 -43.87
CA HIS A 458 13.93 -6.84 -43.01
C HIS A 458 12.64 -7.59 -42.64
N GLY A 459 12.43 -7.77 -41.34
CA GLY A 459 11.29 -8.50 -40.81
C GLY A 459 11.47 -10.00 -40.72
N SER A 460 12.65 -10.60 -40.80
CA SER A 460 12.79 -12.01 -40.35
C SER A 460 12.54 -12.12 -38.84
N LEU A 461 11.90 -13.20 -38.39
CA LEU A 461 11.67 -13.49 -36.97
C LEU A 461 12.97 -14.05 -36.37
N LEU A 462 13.54 -13.35 -35.40
CA LEU A 462 14.78 -13.75 -34.72
C LEU A 462 14.50 -14.19 -33.28
N ARG A 463 15.10 -15.32 -32.90
CA ARG A 463 15.33 -15.74 -31.51
C ARG A 463 16.75 -15.35 -31.13
N LEU A 464 16.87 -14.54 -30.09
CA LEU A 464 18.12 -13.92 -29.65
C LEU A 464 18.46 -14.38 -28.24
N ARG A 465 19.71 -14.74 -27.99
CA ARG A 465 20.22 -15.12 -26.66
C ARG A 465 21.33 -14.18 -26.21
N GLY A 466 21.25 -13.68 -24.98
CA GLY A 466 22.19 -12.68 -24.48
C GLY A 466 21.93 -12.25 -23.04
N VAL A 467 22.65 -11.24 -22.58
CA VAL A 467 22.44 -10.60 -21.27
C VAL A 467 21.58 -9.35 -21.41
N SER A 468 20.52 -9.22 -20.61
CA SER A 468 19.63 -8.05 -20.62
C SER A 468 20.23 -6.85 -19.87
N GLU A 469 20.17 -5.66 -20.48
CA GLU A 469 20.46 -4.35 -19.89
C GLU A 469 19.24 -3.42 -20.04
N THR A 470 18.82 -2.75 -18.98
CA THR A 470 17.74 -1.75 -19.01
C THR A 470 18.33 -0.35 -19.24
N LEU A 471 18.06 0.25 -20.39
CA LEU A 471 18.53 1.60 -20.72
C LEU A 471 17.61 2.64 -20.10
N ARG A 472 18.14 3.44 -19.17
CA ARG A 472 17.43 4.51 -18.49
C ARG A 472 17.84 5.89 -19.00
N GLY A 473 16.88 6.80 -19.06
CA GLY A 473 17.11 8.20 -19.42
C GLY A 473 17.56 9.06 -18.24
N PRO A 474 17.81 10.36 -18.46
CA PRO A 474 18.35 11.26 -17.44
C PRO A 474 17.43 11.48 -16.23
N LEU A 475 16.14 11.14 -16.33
CA LEU A 475 15.15 11.26 -15.26
C LEU A 475 14.83 9.89 -14.61
N GLY A 476 15.55 8.83 -14.99
CA GLY A 476 15.40 7.46 -14.47
C GLY A 476 14.39 6.58 -15.23
N GLU A 477 13.69 7.17 -16.21
CA GLU A 477 12.69 6.55 -17.06
C GLU A 477 13.28 5.44 -17.94
N VAL A 478 12.56 4.35 -18.18
CA VAL A 478 13.06 3.23 -19.02
C VAL A 478 12.82 3.52 -20.49
N VAL A 479 13.89 3.97 -21.15
CA VAL A 479 13.92 4.38 -22.56
C VAL A 479 13.88 3.17 -23.50
N SER A 480 14.68 2.13 -23.22
CA SER A 480 14.75 0.93 -24.06
C SER A 480 15.34 -0.27 -23.31
N VAL A 481 15.22 -1.46 -23.90
CA VAL A 481 15.84 -2.71 -23.44
C VAL A 481 16.94 -3.09 -24.43
N ARG A 482 18.13 -3.40 -23.93
CA ARG A 482 19.26 -3.87 -24.74
C ARG A 482 19.62 -5.31 -24.38
N LEU A 483 19.75 -6.17 -25.38
CA LEU A 483 20.27 -7.53 -25.22
C LEU A 483 21.73 -7.59 -25.71
N ARG A 484 22.69 -7.84 -24.82
CA ARG A 484 24.08 -8.12 -25.20
C ARG A 484 24.23 -9.55 -25.70
N VAL A 485 24.24 -9.70 -27.03
CA VAL A 485 24.47 -10.98 -27.71
C VAL A 485 25.98 -11.19 -27.82
N PRO A 486 26.53 -12.34 -27.39
CA PRO A 486 27.98 -12.54 -27.40
C PRO A 486 28.53 -13.04 -28.72
N PHE A 487 27.80 -13.92 -29.41
CA PHE A 487 28.22 -14.50 -30.69
C PHE A 487 27.11 -14.47 -31.74
N ILE A 488 27.48 -14.44 -33.02
CA ILE A 488 26.51 -14.46 -34.12
C ILE A 488 25.65 -15.74 -34.15
N HIS A 489 26.12 -16.85 -33.57
CA HIS A 489 25.36 -18.10 -33.44
C HIS A 489 24.30 -18.08 -32.32
N ASP A 490 24.26 -17.01 -31.51
CA ASP A 490 23.22 -16.74 -30.53
C ASP A 490 22.07 -15.91 -31.12
N ILE A 491 22.15 -15.61 -32.41
CA ILE A 491 21.07 -15.10 -33.25
C ILE A 491 20.60 -16.25 -34.15
N LEU A 492 19.37 -16.72 -33.94
CA LEU A 492 18.72 -17.73 -34.77
C LEU A 492 17.58 -17.08 -35.56
N ILE A 493 17.61 -17.21 -36.88
CA ILE A 493 16.45 -16.92 -37.73
C ILE A 493 15.46 -18.08 -37.57
N GLU A 494 14.26 -17.80 -37.05
CA GLU A 494 13.18 -18.79 -36.91
C GLU A 494 12.31 -18.86 -38.15
N GLU A 495 12.00 -17.69 -38.71
CA GLU A 495 11.15 -17.49 -39.89
C GLU A 495 11.79 -16.38 -40.72
N GLU A 496 11.98 -16.59 -42.02
CA GLU A 496 12.41 -15.51 -42.91
C GLU A 496 11.25 -14.55 -43.22
N ALA A 497 11.58 -13.30 -43.55
CA ALA A 497 10.56 -12.34 -43.99
C ALA A 497 9.79 -12.90 -45.22
N PRO A 498 8.43 -12.85 -45.22
CA PRO A 498 7.65 -13.17 -46.41
C PRO A 498 8.09 -12.30 -47.60
N ILE A 499 8.32 -12.94 -48.75
CA ILE A 499 8.82 -12.28 -49.96
C ILE A 499 7.78 -11.28 -50.50
N ASP A 500 6.50 -11.63 -50.42
CA ASP A 500 5.37 -10.82 -50.84
C ASP A 500 4.36 -10.61 -49.70
N VAL A 501 3.87 -9.38 -49.56
CA VAL A 501 2.83 -8.99 -48.59
C VAL A 501 1.47 -9.67 -48.86
N VAL A 502 1.31 -10.19 -50.08
CA VAL A 502 0.08 -10.88 -50.54
C VAL A 502 -0.22 -12.12 -49.70
N ASP A 503 0.81 -12.90 -49.34
CA ASP A 503 0.68 -14.21 -48.68
C ASP A 503 0.17 -14.16 -47.23
N ILE A 504 0.27 -12.99 -46.57
CA ILE A 504 -0.22 -12.82 -45.20
C ILE A 504 -1.77 -12.79 -45.24
N PRO A 505 -2.47 -13.67 -44.51
CA PRO A 505 -3.93 -13.77 -44.58
C PRO A 505 -4.61 -12.54 -43.97
N LEU A 506 -5.60 -12.00 -44.69
CA LEU A 506 -6.45 -10.92 -44.22
C LEU A 506 -7.30 -11.38 -43.01
N ARG A 507 -7.32 -10.57 -41.95
CA ARG A 507 -8.09 -10.75 -40.73
C ARG A 507 -8.91 -9.49 -40.43
N SER A 508 -10.10 -9.66 -39.85
CA SER A 508 -10.86 -8.55 -39.26
C SER A 508 -10.25 -8.17 -37.91
N VAL A 509 -10.27 -6.89 -37.54
CA VAL A 509 -9.70 -6.41 -36.27
C VAL A 509 -10.34 -7.11 -35.07
N ALA A 510 -11.68 -7.31 -35.10
CA ALA A 510 -12.45 -8.04 -34.08
C ALA A 510 -12.05 -9.53 -33.87
N SER A 511 -11.13 -10.06 -34.67
CA SER A 511 -10.56 -11.42 -34.50
C SER A 511 -9.21 -11.41 -33.78
N LEU A 512 -8.54 -10.26 -33.67
CA LEU A 512 -7.19 -10.13 -33.12
C LEU A 512 -7.15 -10.32 -31.60
N ASP A 513 -8.18 -9.82 -30.89
CA ASP A 513 -8.30 -9.87 -29.44
C ASP A 513 -8.34 -11.30 -28.86
N ARG A 514 -8.55 -12.31 -29.73
CA ARG A 514 -8.70 -13.73 -29.41
C ARG A 514 -7.44 -14.58 -29.64
N LEU A 515 -6.32 -13.97 -30.04
CA LEU A 515 -5.08 -14.68 -30.41
C LEU A 515 -4.05 -14.67 -29.27
N SER A 516 -3.16 -15.67 -29.20
CA SER A 516 -2.12 -15.72 -28.15
C SER A 516 -0.92 -14.86 -28.54
N ILE A 517 -1.02 -13.56 -28.22
CA ILE A 517 -0.07 -12.52 -28.63
C ILE A 517 1.38 -12.81 -28.17
N LEU A 518 1.57 -13.53 -27.06
CA LEU A 518 2.90 -13.83 -26.49
C LEU A 518 3.54 -15.12 -27.01
N GLU A 519 2.76 -16.08 -27.49
CA GLU A 519 3.27 -17.39 -27.93
C GLU A 519 3.43 -17.43 -29.46
N ASP A 520 2.41 -16.95 -30.17
CA ASP A 520 2.27 -17.14 -31.62
C ASP A 520 3.09 -16.13 -32.46
N MET A 521 3.62 -15.06 -31.86
CA MET A 521 4.43 -14.00 -32.52
C MET A 521 3.83 -13.48 -33.83
N LEU A 522 2.51 -13.27 -33.88
CA LEU A 522 1.78 -13.20 -35.14
C LEU A 522 2.03 -11.95 -35.98
N ARG A 523 2.19 -12.18 -37.27
CA ARG A 523 1.92 -11.20 -38.33
C ARG A 523 0.47 -11.25 -38.75
N VAL A 524 -0.11 -10.07 -38.92
CA VAL A 524 -1.49 -9.94 -39.35
C VAL A 524 -1.63 -8.84 -40.41
N LYS A 525 -2.51 -9.09 -41.36
CA LYS A 525 -2.95 -8.14 -42.37
C LYS A 525 -4.39 -7.78 -42.06
N VAL A 526 -4.70 -6.49 -41.96
CA VAL A 526 -6.05 -5.99 -41.70
C VAL A 526 -6.43 -4.93 -42.72
N GLU A 527 -7.71 -4.87 -43.07
CA GLU A 527 -8.29 -3.72 -43.76
C GLU A 527 -9.01 -2.84 -42.74
N ALA A 528 -8.76 -1.53 -42.76
CA ALA A 528 -9.38 -0.58 -41.84
C ALA A 528 -9.57 0.79 -42.49
N THR A 529 -10.44 1.63 -41.91
CA THR A 529 -10.60 3.04 -42.31
C THR A 529 -9.92 3.94 -41.29
N VAL A 530 -9.03 4.85 -41.72
CA VAL A 530 -8.33 5.76 -40.81
C VAL A 530 -9.29 6.76 -40.19
N VAL A 531 -9.26 6.88 -38.86
CA VAL A 531 -10.08 7.78 -38.04
C VAL A 531 -9.30 9.02 -37.63
N HIS A 532 -8.00 8.86 -37.33
CA HIS A 532 -7.08 9.90 -36.88
C HIS A 532 -5.62 9.50 -37.10
N THR A 533 -4.73 10.49 -37.15
CA THR A 533 -3.28 10.36 -37.24
C THR A 533 -2.67 11.26 -36.17
N ILE A 534 -1.83 10.69 -35.29
CA ILE A 534 -1.19 11.36 -34.15
C ILE A 534 0.30 11.51 -34.48
N GLY A 535 0.76 12.75 -34.59
CA GLY A 535 2.12 13.05 -35.04
C GLY A 535 2.39 12.48 -36.44
N THR A 536 3.55 11.83 -36.60
CA THR A 536 4.01 11.26 -37.87
C THR A 536 4.06 9.72 -37.91
N GLY A 537 3.89 9.04 -36.77
CA GLY A 537 4.15 7.60 -36.63
C GLY A 537 3.03 6.78 -35.96
N THR A 538 1.87 7.38 -35.67
CA THR A 538 0.73 6.65 -35.07
C THR A 538 -0.55 6.97 -35.83
N VAL A 539 -1.23 5.93 -36.29
CA VAL A 539 -2.51 6.00 -37.01
C VAL A 539 -3.54 5.18 -36.24
N ILE A 540 -4.72 5.75 -35.97
CA ILE A 540 -5.84 5.01 -35.38
C ILE A 540 -6.86 4.76 -36.49
N ALA A 541 -7.19 3.49 -36.70
CA ALA A 541 -8.08 3.03 -37.76
C ALA A 541 -9.17 2.10 -37.20
N GLN A 542 -10.28 1.97 -37.93
CA GLN A 542 -11.45 1.20 -37.49
C GLN A 542 -11.91 0.21 -38.58
N ASP A 543 -12.20 -1.01 -38.16
CA ASP A 543 -12.85 -2.07 -38.95
C ASP A 543 -14.19 -2.41 -38.30
N GLY A 544 -15.29 -2.00 -38.95
CA GLY A 544 -16.65 -2.20 -38.46
C GLY A 544 -16.87 -1.66 -37.04
N ALA A 545 -16.89 -2.57 -36.06
CA ALA A 545 -17.14 -2.28 -34.65
C ALA A 545 -15.88 -2.30 -33.75
N SER A 546 -14.68 -2.48 -34.31
CA SER A 546 -13.42 -2.54 -33.55
C SER A 546 -12.42 -1.49 -34.05
N GLY A 547 -11.77 -0.78 -33.13
CA GLY A 547 -10.63 0.08 -33.43
C GLY A 547 -9.29 -0.66 -33.32
N VAL A 548 -8.26 -0.15 -33.99
CA VAL A 548 -6.88 -0.62 -33.89
C VAL A 548 -5.92 0.56 -33.98
N GLN A 549 -4.88 0.54 -33.14
CA GLN A 549 -3.78 1.51 -33.20
C GLN A 549 -2.61 0.92 -33.99
N LEU A 550 -2.13 1.68 -34.96
CA LEU A 550 -1.07 1.30 -35.89
C LEU A 550 0.16 2.18 -35.61
N PHE A 551 1.25 1.57 -35.16
CA PHE A 551 2.56 2.23 -35.10
C PHE A 551 3.25 2.04 -36.45
N VAL A 552 3.25 3.10 -37.26
CA VAL A 552 3.65 3.06 -38.67
C VAL A 552 5.15 3.21 -38.78
N ARG A 553 5.79 2.30 -39.53
CA ARG A 553 7.25 2.26 -39.71
C ARG A 553 7.78 3.55 -40.34
N ASP A 554 7.31 3.83 -41.55
CA ASP A 554 7.67 4.99 -42.34
C ASP A 554 6.51 6.01 -42.32
N PRO A 555 6.75 7.31 -42.01
CA PRO A 555 5.71 8.34 -42.00
C PRO A 555 4.99 8.61 -43.33
N VAL A 556 4.06 7.73 -43.71
CA VAL A 556 3.14 7.95 -44.83
C VAL A 556 2.07 8.97 -44.44
N PRO A 557 1.84 10.04 -45.23
CA PRO A 557 0.82 11.05 -44.93
C PRO A 557 -0.60 10.55 -45.27
N VAL A 558 -1.14 9.64 -44.45
CA VAL A 558 -2.48 9.06 -44.62
C VAL A 558 -3.55 10.03 -44.10
N VAL A 559 -4.61 10.24 -44.89
CA VAL A 559 -5.71 11.16 -44.59
C VAL A 559 -6.82 10.44 -43.79
N PRO A 560 -7.38 11.05 -42.72
CA PRO A 560 -8.57 10.53 -42.06
C PRO A 560 -9.74 10.34 -43.04
N GLY A 561 -10.23 9.11 -43.13
CA GLY A 561 -11.23 8.64 -44.10
C GLY A 561 -10.67 7.66 -45.13
N SER A 562 -9.36 7.63 -45.39
CA SER A 562 -8.75 6.66 -46.31
C SER A 562 -8.93 5.22 -45.79
N ARG A 563 -9.31 4.31 -46.70
CA ARG A 563 -9.32 2.86 -46.46
C ARG A 563 -7.95 2.32 -46.80
N ILE A 564 -7.36 1.60 -45.85
CA ILE A 564 -6.00 1.07 -45.92
C ILE A 564 -5.98 -0.44 -45.73
N GLU A 565 -5.03 -1.10 -46.39
CA GLU A 565 -4.50 -2.39 -45.96
C GLU A 565 -3.29 -2.09 -45.06
N ALA A 566 -3.32 -2.59 -43.83
CA ALA A 566 -2.26 -2.42 -42.84
C ALA A 566 -1.67 -3.79 -42.49
N VAL A 567 -0.35 -3.91 -42.58
CA VAL A 567 0.39 -5.15 -42.36
C VAL A 567 1.43 -4.90 -41.29
N GLY A 568 1.37 -5.66 -40.20
CA GLY A 568 2.26 -5.45 -39.06
C GLY A 568 2.26 -6.61 -38.06
N ILE A 569 2.99 -6.38 -36.98
CA ILE A 569 3.18 -7.34 -35.88
C ILE A 569 2.06 -7.11 -34.86
N LEU A 570 1.28 -8.15 -34.56
CA LEU A 570 0.25 -8.08 -33.54
C LEU A 570 0.88 -7.90 -32.15
N GLY A 571 0.37 -6.94 -31.37
CA GLY A 571 0.86 -6.61 -30.06
C GLY A 571 -0.20 -6.00 -29.13
N ARG A 572 0.24 -5.56 -27.95
CA ARG A 572 -0.59 -4.79 -27.01
C ARG A 572 0.09 -3.49 -26.59
N ASP A 573 -0.73 -2.55 -26.17
CA ASP A 573 -0.34 -1.37 -25.38
C ASP A 573 -1.37 -1.22 -24.26
N GLY A 574 -1.00 -1.56 -23.03
CA GLY A 574 -1.97 -1.75 -21.94
C GLY A 574 -3.06 -2.77 -22.31
N ALA A 575 -4.33 -2.33 -22.29
CA ALA A 575 -5.46 -3.14 -22.71
C ALA A 575 -5.71 -3.15 -24.23
N HIS A 576 -5.11 -2.23 -24.98
CA HIS A 576 -5.41 -2.00 -26.40
C HIS A 576 -4.72 -3.03 -27.30
N THR A 577 -5.44 -3.52 -28.31
CA THR A 577 -4.85 -4.30 -29.41
C THR A 577 -4.20 -3.35 -30.41
N VAL A 578 -2.91 -3.55 -30.68
CA VAL A 578 -2.10 -2.66 -31.53
C VAL A 578 -1.31 -3.44 -32.57
N LEU A 579 -1.04 -2.83 -33.71
CA LEU A 579 -0.06 -3.36 -34.68
C LEU A 579 1.20 -2.49 -34.64
N ARG A 580 2.37 -3.15 -34.60
CA ARG A 580 3.69 -2.50 -34.58
C ARG A 580 4.48 -2.78 -35.87
N ASP A 581 5.46 -1.92 -36.18
CA ASP A 581 6.27 -1.95 -37.42
C ASP A 581 5.40 -1.98 -38.70
N VAL A 582 4.31 -1.19 -38.70
CA VAL A 582 3.24 -1.31 -39.70
C VAL A 582 3.64 -0.68 -41.04
N VAL A 583 3.47 -1.44 -42.11
CA VAL A 583 3.45 -0.94 -43.49
C VAL A 583 1.99 -0.72 -43.91
N ILE A 584 1.71 0.45 -44.49
CA ILE A 584 0.37 0.86 -44.93
C ILE A 584 0.32 0.98 -46.46
N HIS A 585 -0.67 0.33 -47.07
CA HIS A 585 -1.06 0.54 -48.46
C HIS A 585 -2.44 1.21 -48.51
N GLU A 586 -2.55 2.38 -49.16
CA GLU A 586 -3.85 3.01 -49.36
C GLU A 586 -4.61 2.33 -50.51
N LEU A 587 -5.79 1.77 -50.19
CA LEU A 587 -6.67 1.10 -51.15
C LEU A 587 -7.58 2.10 -51.87
N SER A 588 -8.10 3.07 -51.13
CA SER A 588 -8.98 4.12 -51.66
C SER A 588 -9.20 5.25 -50.65
N ALA A 589 -9.29 6.49 -51.13
CA ALA A 589 -9.86 7.58 -50.35
C ALA A 589 -11.34 7.25 -50.01
N GLY A 590 -11.66 7.24 -48.72
CA GLY A 590 -12.99 6.92 -48.22
C GLY A 590 -13.59 8.05 -47.38
N VAL A 591 -14.57 7.72 -46.55
CA VAL A 591 -15.26 8.65 -45.65
C VAL A 591 -15.02 8.22 -44.20
N VAL A 592 -14.65 9.17 -43.34
CA VAL A 592 -14.50 8.93 -41.89
C VAL A 592 -15.80 8.31 -41.35
N PRO A 593 -15.75 7.20 -40.57
CA PRO A 593 -16.94 6.59 -39.98
C PRO A 593 -17.78 7.62 -39.20
N PRO A 594 -19.13 7.55 -39.26
CA PRO A 594 -19.98 8.45 -38.50
C PRO A 594 -19.75 8.22 -36.99
N PRO A 595 -19.60 9.28 -36.18
CA PRO A 595 -19.29 9.15 -34.76
C PRO A 595 -20.46 8.51 -34.01
N ILE A 596 -20.15 7.55 -33.14
CA ILE A 596 -21.12 6.85 -32.31
C ILE A 596 -21.61 7.81 -31.22
N ARG A 597 -22.93 7.99 -31.09
CA ARG A 597 -23.47 8.83 -30.02
C ARG A 597 -23.47 8.10 -28.69
N LEU A 598 -22.85 8.73 -27.70
CA LEU A 598 -23.06 8.36 -26.30
C LEU A 598 -24.42 8.94 -25.86
N ASP A 599 -25.48 8.13 -25.99
CA ASP A 599 -26.81 8.37 -25.42
C ASP A 599 -26.82 8.07 -23.90
N GLU A 600 -27.92 8.37 -23.19
CA GLU A 600 -28.01 8.42 -21.70
C GLU A 600 -27.88 7.08 -20.94
N ALA A 601 -27.19 6.09 -21.52
CA ALA A 601 -26.72 4.91 -20.81
C ALA A 601 -25.75 5.27 -19.66
N ARG A 602 -25.78 4.48 -18.59
CA ARG A 602 -25.11 4.79 -17.30
C ARG A 602 -23.68 4.26 -17.16
N GLU A 603 -23.19 3.49 -18.13
CA GLU A 603 -22.01 2.63 -17.96
C GLU A 603 -20.87 3.03 -18.89
N ILE A 604 -19.65 2.78 -18.43
CA ILE A 604 -18.42 2.91 -19.22
C ILE A 604 -18.38 1.70 -20.15
N GLU A 605 -18.40 1.90 -21.47
CA GLU A 605 -18.53 0.81 -22.44
C GLU A 605 -17.16 0.47 -23.07
N PRO A 606 -16.52 -0.67 -22.73
CA PRO A 606 -15.20 -1.02 -23.27
C PRO A 606 -15.28 -1.44 -24.75
N SER A 607 -16.46 -1.77 -25.29
CA SER A 607 -16.66 -2.00 -26.73
C SER A 607 -16.62 -0.72 -27.58
N LEU A 608 -16.46 0.47 -26.96
CA LEU A 608 -16.24 1.74 -27.69
C LEU A 608 -14.75 2.10 -27.85
N ASP A 609 -13.84 1.29 -27.31
CA ASP A 609 -12.40 1.54 -27.31
C ASP A 609 -11.82 1.74 -28.72
N LEU A 610 -10.94 2.74 -28.86
CA LEU A 610 -10.33 3.22 -30.12
C LEU A 610 -11.32 3.65 -31.23
N ARG A 611 -12.62 3.83 -30.93
CA ARG A 611 -13.65 4.25 -31.91
C ARG A 611 -14.00 5.73 -31.78
N LEU A 612 -14.47 6.32 -32.88
CA LEU A 612 -14.91 7.71 -32.91
C LEU A 612 -16.30 7.88 -32.26
N VAL A 613 -16.39 8.69 -31.20
CA VAL A 613 -17.64 8.98 -30.49
C VAL A 613 -18.02 10.46 -30.55
N GLU A 614 -19.31 10.76 -30.44
CA GLU A 614 -19.90 12.10 -30.26
C GLU A 614 -20.59 12.15 -28.90
N THR A 615 -20.23 13.12 -28.06
CA THR A 615 -20.76 13.26 -26.69
C THR A 615 -21.04 14.72 -26.34
N GLN A 616 -21.80 14.96 -25.27
CA GLN A 616 -22.06 16.29 -24.74
C GLN A 616 -21.74 16.32 -23.24
N GLY A 617 -20.96 17.30 -22.81
CA GLY A 617 -20.53 17.46 -21.42
C GLY A 617 -20.41 18.93 -21.01
N ARG A 618 -20.69 19.22 -19.74
CA ARG A 618 -20.53 20.55 -19.16
C ARG A 618 -19.09 20.74 -18.71
N LEU A 619 -18.42 21.77 -19.21
CA LEU A 619 -17.00 22.02 -18.90
C LEU A 619 -16.84 22.39 -17.41
N LEU A 620 -16.16 21.54 -16.62
CA LEU A 620 -15.87 21.78 -15.20
C LEU A 620 -14.55 22.53 -14.99
N SER A 621 -13.50 22.13 -15.70
CA SER A 621 -12.15 22.70 -15.59
C SER A 621 -11.44 22.69 -16.94
N LYS A 622 -10.34 23.43 -17.05
CA LYS A 622 -9.43 23.35 -18.19
C LYS A 622 -7.99 23.55 -17.75
N VAL A 623 -7.11 22.66 -18.20
CA VAL A 623 -5.65 22.77 -18.07
C VAL A 623 -5.09 22.96 -19.47
N VAL A 624 -4.20 23.93 -19.63
CA VAL A 624 -3.64 24.34 -20.92
C VAL A 624 -2.14 24.46 -20.76
N GLU A 625 -1.42 23.50 -21.31
CA GLU A 625 0.03 23.41 -21.30
C GLU A 625 0.59 23.70 -22.69
N SER A 626 1.91 23.90 -22.78
CA SER A 626 2.61 24.38 -23.98
C SER A 626 2.36 23.58 -25.27
N ASN A 627 1.94 22.32 -25.15
CA ASN A 627 1.70 21.41 -26.28
C ASN A 627 0.40 20.57 -26.13
N HIS A 628 -0.38 20.77 -25.07
CA HIS A 628 -1.49 19.89 -24.68
C HIS A 628 -2.63 20.67 -24.01
N VAL A 629 -3.88 20.31 -24.31
CA VAL A 629 -5.05 20.77 -23.55
C VAL A 629 -5.75 19.58 -22.95
N ARG A 630 -6.17 19.72 -21.69
CA ARG A 630 -7.10 18.82 -21.00
C ARG A 630 -8.31 19.62 -20.56
N LEU A 631 -9.49 19.18 -20.99
CA LEU A 631 -10.78 19.68 -20.51
C LEU A 631 -11.41 18.59 -19.65
N THR A 632 -11.76 18.90 -18.39
CA THR A 632 -12.54 17.97 -17.56
C THR A 632 -14.01 18.32 -17.70
N LEU A 633 -14.86 17.33 -18.04
CA LEU A 633 -16.29 17.53 -18.30
C LEU A 633 -17.17 16.62 -17.47
N GLU A 634 -18.35 17.14 -17.13
CA GLU A 634 -19.43 16.43 -16.43
C GLU A 634 -20.52 16.03 -17.44
N ARG A 635 -20.96 14.77 -17.39
CA ARG A 635 -22.09 14.25 -18.17
C ARG A 635 -22.90 13.28 -17.30
N GLY A 636 -24.09 13.72 -16.87
CA GLY A 636 -24.92 12.94 -15.94
C GLY A 636 -24.23 12.79 -14.60
N SER A 637 -23.88 11.55 -14.22
CA SER A 637 -23.09 11.23 -13.03
C SER A 637 -21.60 10.99 -13.32
N THR A 638 -21.18 11.03 -14.59
CA THR A 638 -19.81 10.68 -15.00
C THR A 638 -18.98 11.92 -15.26
N VAL A 639 -17.78 11.95 -14.68
CA VAL A 639 -16.74 12.92 -15.03
C VAL A 639 -15.74 12.23 -15.95
N PHE A 640 -15.34 12.89 -17.03
CA PHE A 640 -14.34 12.39 -17.97
C PHE A 640 -13.45 13.52 -18.47
N ASP A 641 -12.21 13.21 -18.82
CA ASP A 641 -11.31 14.15 -19.47
C ASP A 641 -11.38 14.03 -20.99
N ALA A 642 -11.20 15.16 -21.67
CA ALA A 642 -11.05 15.25 -23.11
C ALA A 642 -9.78 16.02 -23.46
N THR A 643 -8.90 15.41 -24.25
CA THR A 643 -7.54 15.93 -24.50
C THR A 643 -7.20 16.03 -25.98
N TRP A 644 -6.29 16.95 -26.32
CA TRP A 644 -5.65 17.00 -27.64
C TRP A 644 -4.27 17.67 -27.56
N GLN A 645 -3.44 17.43 -28.59
CA GLN A 645 -2.17 18.12 -28.77
C GLN A 645 -2.38 19.41 -29.60
N LEU A 646 -1.70 20.49 -29.21
CA LEU A 646 -1.64 21.74 -29.98
C LEU A 646 -0.45 21.68 -30.95
N PRO A 647 -0.59 22.10 -32.23
CA PRO A 647 0.58 22.30 -33.08
C PRO A 647 1.45 23.43 -32.49
N PRO A 648 2.81 23.35 -32.54
CA PRO A 648 3.74 24.22 -31.79
C PRO A 648 3.66 25.75 -32.00
N HIS A 649 2.75 26.23 -32.85
CA HIS A 649 2.60 27.64 -33.24
C HIS A 649 1.16 28.18 -33.12
N VAL A 650 0.21 27.42 -32.52
CA VAL A 650 -1.22 27.80 -32.44
C VAL A 650 -1.62 28.25 -31.02
N ALA A 651 -0.76 29.06 -30.39
CA ALA A 651 -1.02 29.66 -29.09
C ALA A 651 -2.07 30.81 -29.19
N GLY A 652 -3.34 30.45 -29.36
CA GLY A 652 -4.44 31.44 -29.48
C GLY A 652 -5.85 30.91 -29.75
N SER A 653 -6.05 29.59 -29.83
CA SER A 653 -7.38 29.00 -30.09
C SER A 653 -8.41 29.34 -29.00
N ARG A 654 -9.68 29.51 -29.40
CA ARG A 654 -10.79 29.98 -28.54
C ARG A 654 -11.29 28.87 -27.60
N ILE A 655 -10.49 28.49 -26.60
CA ILE A 655 -10.87 27.49 -25.60
C ILE A 655 -12.09 27.98 -24.79
N PRO A 656 -13.22 27.24 -24.75
CA PRO A 656 -14.47 27.70 -24.14
C PRO A 656 -14.39 28.15 -22.67
N GLU A 657 -15.40 28.90 -22.24
CA GLU A 657 -15.58 29.30 -20.83
C GLU A 657 -16.15 28.15 -20.00
N THR A 658 -15.62 27.98 -18.78
CA THR A 658 -16.10 27.01 -17.79
C THR A 658 -17.60 27.17 -17.54
N GLY A 659 -18.31 26.05 -17.39
CA GLY A 659 -19.77 26.01 -17.29
C GLY A 659 -20.51 26.07 -18.63
N SER A 660 -19.82 26.19 -19.76
CA SER A 660 -20.43 25.97 -21.08
C SER A 660 -20.72 24.48 -21.33
N LEU A 661 -21.83 24.19 -22.02
CA LEU A 661 -22.12 22.86 -22.54
C LEU A 661 -21.40 22.68 -23.88
N LEU A 662 -20.49 21.72 -23.95
CA LEU A 662 -19.70 21.39 -25.13
C LEU A 662 -20.22 20.10 -25.75
N ARG A 663 -20.25 20.05 -27.08
CA ARG A 663 -20.32 18.81 -27.86
C ARG A 663 -18.93 18.53 -28.38
N LEU A 664 -18.44 17.34 -28.06
CA LEU A 664 -17.11 16.86 -28.38
C LEU A 664 -17.20 15.69 -29.35
N ARG A 665 -16.22 15.60 -30.24
CA ARG A 665 -15.92 14.40 -31.01
C ARG A 665 -14.48 14.01 -30.76
N GLY A 666 -14.23 12.71 -30.64
CA GLY A 666 -12.91 12.20 -30.35
C GLY A 666 -12.90 10.69 -30.32
N ILE A 667 -11.71 10.13 -30.11
CA ILE A 667 -11.50 8.71 -29.94
C ILE A 667 -11.66 8.37 -28.47
N TYR A 668 -12.49 7.38 -28.18
CA TYR A 668 -12.75 6.89 -26.84
C TYR A 668 -11.62 5.93 -26.41
N HIS A 669 -10.99 6.22 -25.28
CA HIS A 669 -9.95 5.38 -24.67
C HIS A 669 -10.41 4.90 -23.29
N SER A 670 -10.40 3.59 -23.09
CA SER A 670 -10.86 2.96 -21.85
C SER A 670 -9.78 3.00 -20.76
N LEU A 671 -10.10 3.51 -19.58
CA LEU A 671 -9.16 3.62 -18.45
C LEU A 671 -9.37 2.48 -17.45
N TYR A 672 -8.30 1.75 -17.14
CA TYR A 672 -8.29 0.61 -16.23
C TYR A 672 -7.46 0.91 -14.97
N ASP A 673 -7.81 0.27 -13.84
CA ASP A 673 -6.97 0.26 -12.63
C ASP A 673 -5.87 -0.82 -12.68
N GLU A 674 -5.00 -0.86 -11.67
CA GLU A 674 -3.90 -1.85 -11.56
C GLU A 674 -4.39 -3.31 -11.44
N ALA A 675 -5.68 -3.52 -11.15
CA ALA A 675 -6.34 -4.82 -11.15
C ALA A 675 -7.07 -5.11 -12.49
N PHE A 676 -6.78 -4.34 -13.54
CA PHE A 676 -7.40 -4.40 -14.87
C PHE A 676 -8.92 -4.23 -14.88
N ARG A 677 -9.48 -3.50 -13.90
CA ARG A 677 -10.92 -3.16 -13.84
C ARG A 677 -11.16 -1.82 -14.49
N LEU A 678 -12.19 -1.74 -15.33
CA LEU A 678 -12.60 -0.54 -16.03
C LEU A 678 -13.09 0.53 -15.04
N ASN A 679 -12.37 1.65 -14.95
CA ASN A 679 -12.56 2.70 -13.94
C ASN A 679 -13.04 4.03 -14.57
N GLY A 680 -12.74 4.28 -15.85
CA GLY A 680 -13.18 5.49 -16.55
C GLY A 680 -12.98 5.42 -18.05
N PHE A 681 -13.10 6.58 -18.71
CA PHE A 681 -12.68 6.76 -20.10
C PHE A 681 -12.10 8.17 -20.30
N GLU A 682 -11.23 8.31 -21.29
CA GLU A 682 -10.74 9.58 -21.80
C GLU A 682 -11.21 9.76 -23.26
N LEU A 683 -11.40 11.02 -23.68
CA LEU A 683 -11.76 11.35 -25.06
C LEU A 683 -10.63 12.10 -25.77
N GLN A 684 -9.86 11.41 -26.60
CA GLN A 684 -8.82 12.04 -27.42
C GLN A 684 -9.46 12.77 -28.61
N VAL A 685 -9.58 14.08 -28.48
CA VAL A 685 -10.10 14.99 -29.50
C VAL A 685 -9.06 15.18 -30.59
N ARG A 686 -9.48 15.12 -31.86
CA ARG A 686 -8.56 15.07 -33.01
C ARG A 686 -8.07 16.45 -33.45
N THR A 687 -8.93 17.47 -33.34
CA THR A 687 -8.65 18.88 -33.68
C THR A 687 -9.53 19.80 -32.84
N SER A 688 -9.24 21.10 -32.79
CA SER A 688 -10.11 22.09 -32.16
C SER A 688 -11.53 22.17 -32.74
N ASP A 689 -11.72 21.74 -33.98
CA ASP A 689 -12.99 21.89 -34.71
C ASP A 689 -14.00 20.78 -34.35
N ASP A 690 -13.50 19.68 -33.79
CA ASP A 690 -14.31 18.64 -33.14
C ASP A 690 -14.83 19.09 -31.74
N VAL A 691 -14.48 20.30 -31.27
CA VAL A 691 -14.99 20.93 -30.04
C VAL A 691 -15.97 22.05 -30.38
N THR A 692 -17.27 21.84 -30.11
CA THR A 692 -18.33 22.82 -30.41
C THR A 692 -19.09 23.25 -29.16
N VAL A 693 -19.32 24.56 -28.99
CA VAL A 693 -20.11 25.09 -27.88
C VAL A 693 -21.60 25.00 -28.22
N VAL A 694 -22.31 24.06 -27.58
CA VAL A 694 -23.76 23.88 -27.75
C VAL A 694 -24.52 24.98 -27.02
N GLN A 695 -24.11 25.27 -25.79
CA GLN A 695 -24.68 26.33 -24.96
C GLN A 695 -23.55 27.06 -24.24
N LYS A 696 -23.40 28.36 -24.52
CA LYS A 696 -22.51 29.23 -23.73
C LYS A 696 -23.01 29.28 -22.28
N ALA A 697 -22.10 29.39 -21.32
CA ALA A 697 -22.43 29.61 -19.92
C ALA A 697 -23.50 30.72 -19.78
N ALA A 698 -24.59 30.44 -19.06
CA ALA A 698 -25.71 31.36 -18.98
C ALA A 698 -25.29 32.66 -18.26
N TRP A 699 -25.37 33.80 -18.96
CA TRP A 699 -24.93 35.10 -18.42
C TRP A 699 -25.64 35.45 -17.10
N LEU A 700 -26.86 34.93 -16.91
CA LEU A 700 -27.71 35.05 -15.74
C LEU A 700 -27.59 33.80 -14.83
N THR A 701 -26.43 33.62 -14.20
CA THR A 701 -26.29 32.62 -13.12
C THR A 701 -27.20 32.96 -11.94
N GLY A 702 -27.55 31.96 -11.10
CA GLY A 702 -28.43 32.18 -9.94
C GLY A 702 -27.95 33.32 -9.01
N TYR A 703 -26.63 33.43 -8.83
CA TYR A 703 -25.99 34.56 -8.15
C TYR A 703 -26.27 35.92 -8.81
N ARG A 704 -26.16 36.02 -10.14
CA ARG A 704 -26.44 37.27 -10.88
C ARG A 704 -27.94 37.60 -10.90
N ALA A 705 -28.81 36.59 -10.92
CA ALA A 705 -30.25 36.78 -10.72
C ALA A 705 -30.55 37.28 -9.30
N MET A 706 -29.92 36.71 -8.26
CA MET A 706 -29.99 37.22 -6.89
C MET A 706 -29.44 38.64 -6.76
N MET A 707 -28.37 39.00 -7.48
CA MET A 707 -27.86 40.39 -7.51
C MET A 707 -28.87 41.36 -8.12
N ILE A 708 -29.54 41.01 -9.22
CA ILE A 708 -30.56 41.87 -9.84
C ILE A 708 -31.80 41.99 -8.93
N VAL A 709 -32.27 40.89 -8.34
CA VAL A 709 -33.35 40.90 -7.34
C VAL A 709 -32.91 41.68 -6.09
N GLY A 710 -31.65 41.57 -5.69
CA GLY A 710 -31.03 42.31 -4.58
C GLY A 710 -31.01 43.81 -4.84
N ILE A 711 -30.60 44.26 -6.03
CA ILE A 711 -30.60 45.68 -6.40
C ILE A 711 -32.03 46.23 -6.52
N LEU A 712 -32.98 45.48 -7.10
CA LEU A 712 -34.38 45.88 -7.19
C LEU A 712 -35.06 45.95 -5.81
N SER A 713 -34.82 44.97 -4.95
CA SER A 713 -35.33 44.95 -3.57
C SER A 713 -34.64 45.97 -2.67
N LEU A 714 -33.35 46.25 -2.85
CA LEU A 714 -32.65 47.36 -2.20
C LEU A 714 -33.24 48.71 -2.66
N GLY A 715 -33.53 48.89 -3.95
CA GLY A 715 -34.23 50.07 -4.45
C GLY A 715 -35.63 50.24 -3.86
N ALA A 716 -36.39 49.14 -3.76
CA ALA A 716 -37.69 49.13 -3.09
C ALA A 716 -37.58 49.41 -1.58
N VAL A 717 -36.54 48.89 -0.91
CA VAL A 717 -36.23 49.14 0.50
C VAL A 717 -35.80 50.60 0.72
N VAL A 718 -35.01 51.21 -0.16
CA VAL A 718 -34.65 52.64 -0.10
C VAL A 718 -35.89 53.52 -0.31
N GLY A 719 -36.74 53.20 -1.29
CA GLY A 719 -38.04 53.89 -1.47
C GLY A 719 -38.94 53.76 -0.24
N ALA A 720 -39.04 52.55 0.34
CA ALA A 720 -39.76 52.31 1.59
C ALA A 720 -39.11 53.04 2.78
N ILE A 721 -37.78 53.17 2.84
CA ILE A 721 -37.05 53.92 3.87
C ILE A 721 -37.36 55.42 3.76
N VAL A 722 -37.44 56.00 2.55
CA VAL A 722 -37.87 57.40 2.37
C VAL A 722 -39.31 57.61 2.89
N VAL A 723 -40.23 56.69 2.58
CA VAL A 723 -41.61 56.72 3.10
C VAL A 723 -41.66 56.48 4.62
N VAL A 724 -40.78 55.63 5.16
CA VAL A 724 -40.67 55.36 6.60
C VAL A 724 -39.99 56.51 7.35
N LEU A 725 -39.08 57.27 6.73
CA LEU A 725 -38.50 58.49 7.31
C LEU A 725 -39.57 59.58 7.43
N LEU A 726 -40.41 59.76 6.41
CA LEU A 726 -41.60 60.63 6.49
C LEU A 726 -42.60 60.16 7.58
N ARG A 727 -42.77 58.85 7.77
CA ARG A 727 -43.64 58.28 8.83
C ARG A 727 -42.99 58.22 10.22
N ARG A 728 -41.66 58.31 10.35
CA ARG A 728 -40.96 58.25 11.65
C ARG A 728 -41.30 59.44 12.56
N GLN A 729 -41.71 60.57 11.99
CA GLN A 729 -42.23 61.71 12.73
C GLN A 729 -43.56 61.42 13.47
N VAL A 730 -44.21 60.27 13.21
CA VAL A 730 -45.41 59.78 13.89
C VAL A 730 -45.10 58.63 14.87
N LYS A 731 -43.89 58.04 14.84
CA LYS A 731 -43.57 56.80 15.58
C LYS A 731 -43.17 57.04 17.05
N ALA A 732 -44.05 57.66 17.84
CA ALA A 732 -43.88 57.87 19.28
C ALA A 732 -44.56 56.81 20.17
N GLN A 733 -45.29 55.84 19.60
CA GLN A 733 -46.17 54.91 20.34
C GLN A 733 -45.94 53.41 20.05
N THR A 734 -44.82 53.01 19.43
CA THR A 734 -44.69 51.64 18.89
C THR A 734 -43.32 50.99 19.13
N ASP A 735 -42.83 51.05 20.37
CA ASP A 735 -41.62 50.35 20.80
C ASP A 735 -41.87 49.18 21.78
N GLU A 736 -43.03 49.10 22.44
CA GLU A 736 -43.30 48.02 23.41
C GLU A 736 -43.43 46.64 22.74
N ILE A 737 -44.00 46.56 21.53
CA ILE A 737 -44.13 45.32 20.74
C ILE A 737 -42.75 44.71 20.40
N ARG A 738 -41.68 45.53 20.37
CA ARG A 738 -40.35 45.10 19.89
C ARG A 738 -39.67 44.07 20.79
N ARG A 739 -40.01 44.05 22.09
CA ARG A 739 -39.31 43.23 23.10
C ARG A 739 -39.54 41.71 22.96
N GLN A 740 -40.68 41.28 22.41
CA GLN A 740 -40.99 39.85 22.29
C GLN A 740 -40.33 39.21 21.04
N ILE A 741 -40.32 39.91 19.90
CA ILE A 741 -39.78 39.37 18.63
C ILE A 741 -38.26 39.15 18.70
N GLU A 742 -37.51 40.06 19.34
CA GLU A 742 -36.05 39.95 19.45
C GLU A 742 -35.55 38.73 20.25
N LYS A 743 -36.41 38.06 21.02
CA LYS A 743 -36.01 36.92 21.86
C LYS A 743 -36.05 35.58 21.12
N GLN A 744 -36.84 35.47 20.05
CA GLN A 744 -37.05 34.21 19.33
C GLN A 744 -36.03 34.03 18.19
N GLY A 745 -35.92 35.02 17.28
CA GLY A 745 -35.01 34.93 16.13
C GLY A 745 -33.51 34.89 16.47
N LYS A 746 -33.11 35.32 17.68
CA LYS A 746 -31.72 35.17 18.16
C LYS A 746 -31.37 33.72 18.50
N LEU A 747 -32.35 32.90 18.89
CA LEU A 747 -32.14 31.49 19.24
C LEU A 747 -32.03 30.62 17.97
N GLU A 748 -32.90 30.85 16.99
CA GLU A 748 -32.93 30.13 15.72
C GLU A 748 -31.67 30.41 14.89
N ALA A 749 -31.23 31.68 14.81
CA ALA A 749 -30.01 32.08 14.10
C ALA A 749 -28.69 31.63 14.79
N GLN A 750 -28.75 31.16 16.03
CA GLN A 750 -27.65 30.41 16.67
C GLN A 750 -27.74 28.92 16.32
N LEU A 751 -28.89 28.27 16.53
CA LEU A 751 -29.08 26.85 16.23
C LEU A 751 -28.76 26.47 14.77
N GLU A 752 -29.03 27.35 13.81
CA GLU A 752 -28.73 27.13 12.40
C GLU A 752 -27.22 27.25 12.08
N ARG A 753 -26.50 28.17 12.74
CA ARG A 753 -25.03 28.25 12.68
C ARG A 753 -24.38 27.05 13.36
N ASP A 754 -24.85 26.69 14.55
CA ASP A 754 -24.35 25.55 15.32
C ASP A 754 -24.59 24.20 14.62
N ARG A 755 -25.53 24.13 13.66
CA ARG A 755 -25.72 22.97 12.78
C ARG A 755 -24.74 22.95 11.60
N ARG A 756 -24.52 24.10 10.93
CA ARG A 756 -23.54 24.18 9.81
C ARG A 756 -22.11 23.89 10.25
N VAL A 757 -21.67 24.42 11.40
CA VAL A 757 -20.31 24.17 11.92
C VAL A 757 -20.09 22.67 12.20
N ARG A 758 -21.07 21.99 12.83
CA ARG A 758 -20.99 20.54 13.07
C ARG A 758 -21.00 19.71 11.79
N ALA A 759 -21.75 20.11 10.77
CA ALA A 759 -21.79 19.40 9.49
C ALA A 759 -20.47 19.46 8.73
N VAL A 760 -19.77 20.61 8.75
CA VAL A 760 -18.42 20.74 8.16
C VAL A 760 -17.40 19.93 8.96
N GLY A 761 -17.47 19.99 10.29
CA GLY A 761 -16.53 19.29 11.17
C GLY A 761 -16.48 17.77 10.96
N SER A 762 -17.65 17.14 10.82
CA SER A 762 -17.76 15.69 10.62
C SER A 762 -17.15 15.18 9.30
N LEU A 763 -17.00 16.04 8.28
CA LEU A 763 -16.39 15.67 6.99
C LEU A 763 -14.91 16.04 6.93
N ALA A 764 -14.54 17.20 7.45
CA ALA A 764 -13.17 17.68 7.46
C ALA A 764 -12.25 16.83 8.38
N GLY A 765 -12.78 16.21 9.43
CA GLY A 765 -12.01 15.33 10.33
C GLY A 765 -11.40 14.11 9.63
N GLY A 766 -12.19 13.37 8.84
CA GLY A 766 -11.70 12.19 8.09
C GLY A 766 -10.71 12.57 6.99
N ILE A 767 -11.02 13.62 6.23
CA ILE A 767 -10.10 14.14 5.19
C ILE A 767 -8.74 14.53 5.79
N ALA A 768 -8.74 15.22 6.94
CA ALA A 768 -7.51 15.66 7.58
C ALA A 768 -6.69 14.53 8.22
N HIS A 769 -7.32 13.43 8.65
CA HIS A 769 -6.62 12.21 9.07
C HIS A 769 -5.76 11.65 7.94
N ASP A 770 -6.34 11.50 6.75
CA ASP A 770 -5.64 10.91 5.60
C ASP A 770 -4.51 11.84 5.10
N PHE A 771 -4.73 13.17 5.11
CA PHE A 771 -3.66 14.14 4.88
C PHE A 771 -2.55 14.07 5.95
N ASN A 772 -2.87 13.90 7.23
CA ASN A 772 -1.86 13.76 8.28
C ASN A 772 -0.98 12.51 8.08
N ASN A 773 -1.54 11.37 7.66
CA ASN A 773 -0.76 10.16 7.38
C ASN A 773 0.21 10.38 6.20
N LEU A 774 -0.25 10.96 5.09
CA LEU A 774 0.61 11.32 3.95
C LEU A 774 1.72 12.31 4.34
N LEU A 775 1.38 13.36 5.11
CA LEU A 775 2.36 14.33 5.62
C LEU A 775 3.37 13.68 6.57
N THR A 776 2.97 12.68 7.36
CA THR A 776 3.87 11.93 8.27
C THR A 776 4.97 11.23 7.49
N GLY A 777 4.61 10.53 6.42
CA GLY A 777 5.57 9.87 5.52
C GLY A 777 6.54 10.87 4.87
N ILE A 778 6.06 12.04 4.44
CA ILE A 778 6.88 13.06 3.78
C ILE A 778 7.82 13.77 4.78
N VAL A 779 7.30 14.24 5.92
CA VAL A 779 8.09 14.93 6.97
C VAL A 779 9.18 14.02 7.52
N GLY A 780 8.86 12.75 7.83
CA GLY A 780 9.83 11.80 8.35
C GLY A 780 10.96 11.51 7.37
N ASN A 781 10.65 11.32 6.08
CA ASN A 781 11.69 11.14 5.06
C ASN A 781 12.55 12.41 4.87
N LEU A 782 11.97 13.61 4.91
CA LEU A 782 12.74 14.87 4.86
C LEU A 782 13.65 15.03 6.10
N ALA A 783 13.21 14.62 7.29
CA ALA A 783 14.05 14.59 8.49
C ALA A 783 15.22 13.60 8.32
N LEU A 784 14.98 12.40 7.79
CA LEU A 784 16.02 11.41 7.48
C LEU A 784 17.03 11.93 6.45
N ILE A 785 16.59 12.68 5.44
CA ILE A 785 17.45 13.35 4.44
C ILE A 785 18.29 14.46 5.10
N LYS A 786 17.69 15.30 5.94
CA LYS A 786 18.37 16.40 6.65
C LYS A 786 19.45 15.94 7.61
N THR A 787 19.37 14.71 8.12
CA THR A 787 20.43 14.12 8.96
C THR A 787 21.67 13.65 8.19
N GLU A 788 21.68 13.69 6.84
CA GLU A 788 22.83 13.30 6.01
C GLU A 788 23.55 14.53 5.42
N PRO A 789 24.73 14.93 5.96
CA PRO A 789 25.43 16.13 5.51
C PRO A 789 25.83 16.12 4.04
N GLN A 790 26.11 14.94 3.46
CA GLN A 790 26.52 14.82 2.06
C GLN A 790 25.36 15.11 1.10
N VAL A 791 24.13 14.74 1.47
CA VAL A 791 22.93 15.03 0.68
C VAL A 791 22.51 16.49 0.85
N MET A 792 22.60 17.03 2.07
CA MET A 792 22.37 18.47 2.30
C MET A 792 23.39 19.37 1.58
N ALA A 793 24.62 18.90 1.35
CA ALA A 793 25.61 19.63 0.55
C ALA A 793 25.32 19.62 -0.97
N LEU A 794 24.47 18.71 -1.46
CA LEU A 794 24.17 18.53 -2.88
C LEU A 794 22.81 19.10 -3.31
N VAL A 795 21.80 19.00 -2.44
CA VAL A 795 20.40 19.40 -2.71
C VAL A 795 19.75 20.15 -1.55
N GLY A 796 20.57 20.73 -0.65
CA GLY A 796 20.10 21.34 0.61
C GLY A 796 19.02 22.40 0.44
N ASP A 797 19.15 23.26 -0.57
CA ASP A 797 18.19 24.33 -0.86
C ASP A 797 16.81 23.74 -1.21
N SER A 798 16.76 22.80 -2.16
CA SER A 798 15.51 22.12 -2.55
C SER A 798 14.91 21.28 -1.41
N VAL A 799 15.73 20.72 -0.52
CA VAL A 799 15.26 20.04 0.70
C VAL A 799 14.72 21.04 1.73
N HIS A 800 15.25 22.26 1.78
CA HIS A 800 14.73 23.34 2.60
C HIS A 800 13.38 23.85 2.07
N ASP A 801 13.31 24.18 0.77
CA ASP A 801 12.09 24.62 0.08
C ASP A 801 10.95 23.59 0.25
N THR A 802 11.28 22.30 0.08
CA THR A 802 10.31 21.21 0.23
C THR A 802 9.84 21.05 1.68
N ASP A 803 10.72 21.14 2.66
CA ASP A 803 10.33 21.11 4.08
C ASP A 803 9.51 22.35 4.48
N GLU A 804 9.80 23.53 3.95
CA GLU A 804 9.00 24.74 4.18
C GLU A 804 7.61 24.62 3.52
N ALA A 805 7.51 24.06 2.31
CA ALA A 805 6.24 23.75 1.66
C ALA A 805 5.42 22.71 2.44
N VAL A 806 6.06 21.64 2.93
CA VAL A 806 5.41 20.57 3.70
C VAL A 806 5.02 21.06 5.11
N ARG A 807 5.80 21.94 5.74
CA ARG A 807 5.41 22.64 6.98
C ARG A 807 4.18 23.51 6.77
N ARG A 808 4.16 24.33 5.70
CA ARG A 808 2.96 25.10 5.32
C ARG A 808 1.73 24.21 5.11
N ALA A 809 1.86 23.10 4.39
CA ALA A 809 0.77 22.14 4.20
C ALA A 809 0.30 21.50 5.52
N THR A 810 1.25 21.16 6.40
CA THR A 810 0.98 20.62 7.75
C THR A 810 0.24 21.63 8.62
N ASP A 811 0.65 22.89 8.62
CA ASP A 811 0.00 23.93 9.43
C ASP A 811 -1.37 24.32 8.86
N LEU A 812 -1.54 24.35 7.53
CA LEU A 812 -2.85 24.49 6.89
C LEU A 812 -3.81 23.34 7.28
N THR A 813 -3.29 22.11 7.36
CA THR A 813 -4.05 20.92 7.79
C THR A 813 -4.44 21.02 9.27
N LYS A 814 -3.53 21.42 10.16
CA LYS A 814 -3.82 21.70 11.59
C LYS A 814 -4.87 22.80 11.77
N GLN A 815 -4.83 23.86 10.96
CA GLN A 815 -5.84 24.92 10.95
C GLN A 815 -7.21 24.38 10.51
N LEU A 816 -7.23 23.52 9.48
CA LEU A 816 -8.45 22.87 8.98
C LEU A 816 -9.07 21.92 10.01
N VAL A 817 -8.28 21.10 10.73
CA VAL A 817 -8.73 20.29 11.88
C VAL A 817 -9.30 21.15 13.01
N THR A 818 -8.69 22.30 13.28
CA THR A 818 -9.14 23.21 14.34
C THR A 818 -10.47 23.87 13.96
N LEU A 819 -10.65 24.26 12.70
CA LEU A 819 -11.93 24.74 12.16
C LEU A 819 -13.00 23.62 12.13
N ALA A 820 -12.59 22.38 11.90
CA ALA A 820 -13.43 21.18 11.92
C ALA A 820 -13.97 20.82 13.32
N GLY A 821 -13.64 21.59 14.36
CA GLY A 821 -14.26 21.42 15.68
C GLY A 821 -13.69 20.27 16.49
N GLY A 822 -12.37 20.03 16.41
CA GLY A 822 -11.65 19.11 17.30
C GLY A 822 -11.90 19.39 18.79
N GLY A 823 -11.57 18.43 19.66
CA GLY A 823 -12.04 18.30 21.06
C GLY A 823 -11.94 19.54 21.96
N ALA A 824 -12.65 19.51 23.09
CA ALA A 824 -12.77 20.64 24.01
C ALA A 824 -11.40 21.20 24.45
N PRO A 825 -11.23 22.53 24.57
CA PRO A 825 -9.94 23.14 24.89
C PRO A 825 -9.46 22.76 26.29
N VAL A 826 -8.16 22.47 26.43
CA VAL A 826 -7.53 22.07 27.70
C VAL A 826 -7.25 23.32 28.54
N CYS A 827 -8.29 23.83 29.18
CA CYS A 827 -8.27 25.10 29.90
C CYS A 827 -7.52 25.01 31.23
N GLN A 828 -6.47 25.82 31.40
CA GLN A 828 -5.73 26.00 32.65
C GLN A 828 -5.75 27.47 33.12
N PRO A 829 -5.59 27.78 34.41
CA PRO A 829 -5.74 29.14 34.95
C PRO A 829 -4.51 30.03 34.68
N VAL A 830 -4.49 30.69 33.51
CA VAL A 830 -3.39 31.55 33.04
C VAL A 830 -3.55 32.99 33.52
N GLU A 831 -2.48 33.60 34.04
CA GLU A 831 -2.45 35.04 34.35
C GLU A 831 -2.36 35.86 33.06
N MET A 832 -3.51 36.42 32.65
CA MET A 832 -3.69 37.00 31.32
C MET A 832 -2.79 38.21 31.04
N LYS A 833 -2.39 38.99 32.06
CA LYS A 833 -1.53 40.16 31.86
C LYS A 833 -0.17 39.73 31.29
N THR A 834 0.62 39.02 32.08
CA THR A 834 1.98 38.60 31.73
C THR A 834 1.99 37.74 30.46
N TRP A 835 1.01 36.84 30.32
CA TRP A 835 0.92 35.94 29.17
C TRP A 835 0.56 36.66 27.85
N VAL A 836 -0.40 37.61 27.85
CA VAL A 836 -0.70 38.39 26.63
C VAL A 836 0.41 39.39 26.32
N GLU A 837 0.99 40.06 27.32
CA GLU A 837 2.12 40.98 27.12
C GLU A 837 3.32 40.29 26.45
N GLN A 838 3.58 39.02 26.80
CA GLN A 838 4.60 38.21 26.16
C GLN A 838 4.17 37.75 24.75
N THR A 839 2.96 37.18 24.60
CA THR A 839 2.45 36.67 23.31
C THR A 839 2.40 37.74 22.22
N VAL A 840 2.01 38.97 22.57
CA VAL A 840 1.99 40.10 21.63
C VAL A 840 3.41 40.61 21.33
N ARG A 841 4.32 40.58 22.31
CA ARG A 841 5.73 40.96 22.13
C ARG A 841 6.49 39.99 21.23
N ASP A 842 6.14 38.71 21.27
CA ASP A 842 6.74 37.67 20.43
C ASP A 842 6.17 37.65 18.99
N ALA A 843 5.00 38.25 18.78
CA ALA A 843 4.30 38.32 17.49
C ALA A 843 4.50 39.64 16.71
N MET A 844 5.00 40.69 17.37
CA MET A 844 5.17 42.02 16.77
C MET A 844 6.60 42.25 16.24
N PRO A 845 6.79 43.08 15.20
CA PRO A 845 8.12 43.47 14.74
C PRO A 845 8.94 44.17 15.83
N SER A 846 10.25 43.91 15.89
CA SER A 846 11.17 44.47 16.89
C SER A 846 11.34 46.00 16.81
N THR A 847 10.85 46.65 15.75
CA THR A 847 10.82 48.11 15.62
C THR A 847 9.55 48.75 16.22
N TRP A 848 8.50 47.97 16.48
CA TRP A 848 7.20 48.47 16.94
C TRP A 848 7.15 48.65 18.46
N GLN A 849 6.36 49.62 18.91
CA GLN A 849 6.21 49.93 20.34
C GLN A 849 4.91 49.37 20.91
N LEU A 850 5.03 48.48 21.90
CA LEU A 850 3.91 47.98 22.71
C LEU A 850 3.67 48.90 23.91
N VAL A 851 2.49 49.52 23.95
CA VAL A 851 1.98 50.28 25.09
C VAL A 851 0.92 49.44 25.79
N VAL A 852 1.04 49.26 27.10
CA VAL A 852 0.11 48.43 27.89
C VAL A 852 -0.53 49.23 29.01
N ASP A 853 -1.86 49.22 29.03
CA ASP A 853 -2.68 49.68 30.16
C ASP A 853 -3.48 48.49 30.72
N ALA A 854 -3.29 48.21 32.01
CA ALA A 854 -3.86 47.03 32.65
C ALA A 854 -4.03 47.26 34.17
N PRO A 855 -5.12 46.74 34.79
CA PRO A 855 -5.35 46.88 36.22
C PRO A 855 -4.25 46.21 37.05
N ARG A 856 -4.03 46.72 38.26
CA ARG A 856 -3.05 46.19 39.22
C ARG A 856 -3.41 44.83 39.84
N VAL A 857 -4.51 44.20 39.42
CA VAL A 857 -5.03 42.94 39.98
C VAL A 857 -4.88 41.85 38.94
N ALA A 858 -4.22 40.75 39.31
CA ALA A 858 -4.00 39.60 38.44
C ALA A 858 -5.34 38.98 38.00
N CYS A 859 -5.59 38.92 36.69
CA CYS A 859 -6.76 38.26 36.11
C CYS A 859 -6.34 36.88 35.59
N ARG A 860 -6.74 35.81 36.29
CA ARG A 860 -6.47 34.42 35.91
C ARG A 860 -7.66 33.78 35.20
N CYS A 861 -7.61 33.64 33.88
CA CYS A 861 -8.70 33.01 33.12
C CYS A 861 -8.37 31.54 32.83
N ALA A 862 -9.38 30.66 32.86
CA ALA A 862 -9.23 29.27 32.48
C ALA A 862 -9.21 29.15 30.94
N VAL A 863 -8.03 29.00 30.35
CA VAL A 863 -7.82 29.02 28.89
C VAL A 863 -6.76 28.00 28.46
N ASP A 864 -6.84 27.51 27.23
CA ASP A 864 -5.74 26.79 26.58
C ASP A 864 -4.78 27.84 26.00
N PRO A 865 -3.56 28.01 26.57
CA PRO A 865 -2.62 29.03 26.11
C PRO A 865 -1.98 28.71 24.76
N GLY A 866 -2.05 27.46 24.27
CA GLY A 866 -1.62 27.11 22.93
C GLY A 866 -2.63 27.62 21.89
N GLN A 867 -3.90 27.21 22.04
CA GLN A 867 -4.98 27.63 21.16
C GLN A 867 -5.19 29.15 21.20
N LEU A 868 -5.37 29.72 22.40
CA LEU A 868 -5.62 31.16 22.54
C LEU A 868 -4.39 32.00 22.18
N GLY A 869 -3.18 31.46 22.38
CA GLY A 869 -1.93 32.11 21.99
C GLY A 869 -1.80 32.26 20.47
N GLY A 870 -2.12 31.20 19.73
CA GLY A 870 -2.26 31.26 18.27
C GLY A 870 -3.28 32.31 17.83
N ALA A 871 -4.47 32.33 18.44
CA ALA A 871 -5.52 33.31 18.12
C ALA A 871 -5.09 34.77 18.37
N VAL A 872 -4.38 35.06 19.47
CA VAL A 872 -3.84 36.40 19.75
C VAL A 872 -2.71 36.75 18.78
N ARG A 873 -1.80 35.81 18.50
CA ARG A 873 -0.69 35.99 17.55
C ARG A 873 -1.20 36.35 16.15
N THR A 874 -2.17 35.60 15.63
CA THR A 874 -2.82 35.88 14.34
C THR A 874 -3.43 37.29 14.26
N LEU A 875 -4.03 37.79 15.35
CA LEU A 875 -4.59 39.15 15.39
C LEU A 875 -3.50 40.25 15.38
N VAL A 876 -2.27 39.93 15.78
CA VAL A 876 -1.10 40.81 15.63
C VAL A 876 -0.50 40.69 14.22
N GLU A 877 -0.34 39.46 13.72
CA GLU A 877 0.21 39.16 12.39
C GLU A 877 -0.63 39.75 11.24
N TYR A 878 -1.96 39.82 11.40
CA TYR A 878 -2.85 40.54 10.48
C TYR A 878 -2.46 42.01 10.25
N PHE A 879 -1.83 42.66 11.24
CA PHE A 879 -1.32 44.03 11.09
C PHE A 879 0.08 44.08 10.45
N ASN A 880 0.82 42.97 10.43
CA ASN A 880 2.18 42.90 9.89
C ASN A 880 2.23 42.79 8.35
N GLU A 881 1.12 42.43 7.67
CA GLU A 881 1.07 42.22 6.20
C GLU A 881 1.45 43.46 5.35
N LYS A 882 1.62 44.65 5.94
CA LYS A 882 2.18 45.84 5.25
C LYS A 882 3.19 46.58 6.14
N PRO A 883 4.51 46.49 5.87
CA PRO A 883 5.52 47.04 6.76
C PRO A 883 5.62 48.57 6.70
N ARG A 884 5.57 49.20 7.88
CA ARG A 884 6.16 50.50 8.18
C ARG A 884 6.94 50.41 9.50
N PRO A 885 8.03 51.19 9.67
CA PRO A 885 8.95 51.00 10.81
C PRO A 885 8.33 51.36 12.17
N ASP A 886 7.44 52.37 12.22
CA ASP A 886 7.11 53.11 13.45
C ASP A 886 5.79 52.70 14.14
N GLY A 887 5.34 51.45 13.94
CA GLY A 887 4.04 50.96 14.40
C GLY A 887 3.85 50.94 15.92
N ARG A 888 2.60 51.07 16.37
CA ARG A 888 2.23 51.09 17.80
C ARG A 888 1.01 50.24 18.12
N ILE A 889 1.18 49.30 19.05
CA ILE A 889 0.12 48.45 19.59
C ILE A 889 -0.26 48.96 20.98
N HIS A 890 -1.54 49.27 21.19
CA HIS A 890 -2.09 49.60 22.50
C HIS A 890 -2.88 48.41 23.05
N LEU A 891 -2.29 47.70 24.01
CA LEU A 891 -2.98 46.66 24.78
C LEU A 891 -3.73 47.31 25.95
N THR A 892 -5.05 47.16 26.02
CA THR A 892 -5.87 47.69 27.11
C THR A 892 -6.68 46.57 27.74
N MET A 893 -6.29 46.10 28.92
CA MET A 893 -7.05 45.09 29.67
C MET A 893 -7.95 45.78 30.70
N THR A 894 -9.23 45.41 30.76
CA THR A 894 -10.21 45.92 31.72
C THR A 894 -11.06 44.80 32.31
N ARG A 895 -11.63 45.02 33.50
CA ARG A 895 -12.60 44.09 34.10
C ARG A 895 -14.00 44.51 33.65
N GLY A 896 -14.75 43.59 33.04
CA GLY A 896 -16.12 43.82 32.62
C GLY A 896 -17.10 43.88 33.80
N ARG A 897 -18.38 44.15 33.51
CA ARG A 897 -19.46 43.99 34.50
C ARG A 897 -19.72 42.49 34.73
N GLY A 898 -19.16 41.93 35.80
CA GLY A 898 -19.40 40.55 36.24
C GLY A 898 -18.13 39.67 36.22
N THR A 899 -18.33 38.38 36.02
CA THR A 899 -17.30 37.32 35.91
C THR A 899 -16.69 37.26 34.51
N VAL A 900 -16.28 38.42 33.98
CA VAL A 900 -15.77 38.56 32.60
C VAL A 900 -14.56 39.50 32.58
N ALA A 901 -13.42 39.01 32.09
CA ALA A 901 -12.28 39.82 31.72
C ALA A 901 -12.43 40.32 30.28
N MET A 902 -12.01 41.55 30.01
CA MET A 902 -12.10 42.16 28.68
C MET A 902 -10.72 42.65 28.25
N LEU A 903 -10.17 41.98 27.24
CA LEU A 903 -8.91 42.30 26.60
C LEU A 903 -9.19 43.05 25.30
N LYS A 904 -8.87 44.33 25.27
CA LYS A 904 -8.95 45.17 24.08
C LYS A 904 -7.55 45.33 23.47
N ILE A 905 -7.44 45.05 22.18
CA ILE A 905 -6.22 45.25 21.40
C ILE A 905 -6.52 46.34 20.38
N GLU A 906 -5.97 47.54 20.61
CA GLU A 906 -6.21 48.74 19.80
C GLU A 906 -4.94 49.06 19.01
N LEU A 907 -4.99 49.01 17.67
CA LEU A 907 -3.89 49.45 16.83
C LEU A 907 -4.19 50.85 16.26
N ARG A 908 -3.26 51.78 16.47
CA ARG A 908 -3.36 53.17 15.98
C ARG A 908 -2.34 53.43 14.88
N ASP A 909 -2.73 53.14 13.64
CA ASP A 909 -2.04 53.59 12.42
C ASP A 909 -3.05 53.85 11.29
N ASN A 910 -2.62 54.60 10.27
CA ASN A 910 -3.40 55.03 9.11
C ASN A 910 -3.65 53.90 8.08
N VAL A 911 -4.11 52.74 8.57
CA VAL A 911 -4.76 51.73 7.72
C VAL A 911 -5.98 52.36 7.05
N SER A 912 -6.22 52.02 5.78
CA SER A 912 -7.35 52.55 5.01
C SER A 912 -8.68 52.28 5.71
N ILE A 913 -9.60 53.25 5.64
CA ILE A 913 -10.94 53.17 6.26
C ILE A 913 -11.63 51.88 5.81
N LEU A 914 -11.96 51.02 6.78
CA LEU A 914 -12.85 49.88 6.55
C LEU A 914 -14.30 50.36 6.67
N GLU A 915 -15.06 50.20 5.60
CA GLU A 915 -16.49 50.51 5.61
C GLU A 915 -17.25 49.57 6.57
N PRO A 916 -18.38 49.98 7.16
CA PRO A 916 -19.10 49.18 8.17
C PRO A 916 -19.44 47.76 7.72
N ASP A 917 -19.77 47.57 6.45
CA ASP A 917 -20.09 46.25 5.86
C ASP A 917 -18.85 45.36 5.72
N GLN A 918 -17.65 45.94 5.59
CA GLN A 918 -16.37 45.20 5.53
C GLN A 918 -15.97 44.69 6.92
N VAL A 919 -16.21 45.49 7.97
CA VAL A 919 -16.04 45.05 9.37
C VAL A 919 -16.96 43.88 9.72
N ALA A 920 -18.17 43.83 9.14
CA ALA A 920 -19.11 42.72 9.32
C ALA A 920 -18.66 41.42 8.61
N GLN A 921 -17.88 41.52 7.52
CA GLN A 921 -17.38 40.37 6.75
C GLN A 921 -16.00 39.88 7.21
N LEU A 922 -15.32 40.59 8.11
CA LEU A 922 -13.92 40.34 8.52
C LEU A 922 -13.67 38.94 9.14
N PHE A 923 -14.73 38.24 9.56
CA PHE A 923 -14.69 36.89 10.16
C PHE A 923 -15.47 35.85 9.33
N ASP A 924 -15.90 36.17 8.10
CA ASP A 924 -16.56 35.23 7.20
C ASP A 924 -15.52 34.58 6.27
N PRO A 925 -15.26 33.26 6.37
CA PRO A 925 -14.24 32.59 5.56
C PRO A 925 -14.60 32.44 4.07
N TYR A 926 -15.79 32.86 3.63
CA TYR A 926 -16.27 32.69 2.25
C TYR A 926 -16.64 34.00 1.51
N ALA A 927 -16.27 35.17 2.05
CA ALA A 927 -16.55 36.47 1.42
C ALA A 927 -15.63 36.77 0.21
N GLU A 928 -16.22 36.96 -0.98
CA GLU A 928 -15.53 37.05 -2.28
C GLU A 928 -14.64 38.31 -2.50
N SER A 929 -14.77 39.36 -1.67
CA SER A 929 -14.04 40.62 -1.85
C SER A 929 -12.73 40.71 -1.05
N PHE A 930 -11.72 41.36 -1.63
CA PHE A 930 -10.30 41.44 -1.21
C PHE A 930 -9.46 40.17 -1.49
N TYR A 931 -8.15 40.35 -1.66
CA TYR A 931 -7.13 39.29 -1.82
C TYR A 931 -6.07 39.39 -0.71
N GLY A 932 -5.56 38.24 -0.22
CA GLY A 932 -4.54 38.15 0.84
C GLY A 932 -4.69 36.86 1.66
N GLU A 933 -3.58 36.30 2.15
CA GLU A 933 -3.54 34.95 2.76
C GLU A 933 -4.12 34.91 4.19
N GLY A 934 -4.00 35.99 4.99
CA GLY A 934 -4.38 36.00 6.41
C GLY A 934 -5.86 35.83 6.77
N ARG A 935 -6.82 35.71 5.83
CA ARG A 935 -8.26 35.66 6.18
C ARG A 935 -8.70 34.40 6.92
N PHE A 936 -8.20 33.24 6.52
CA PHE A 936 -8.61 31.97 7.16
C PHE A 936 -8.24 31.98 8.65
N ALA A 937 -7.11 32.60 8.98
CA ALA A 937 -6.61 32.76 10.33
C ALA A 937 -7.52 33.68 11.19
N LEU A 938 -8.11 34.76 10.65
CA LEU A 938 -9.06 35.59 11.43
C LEU A 938 -10.35 34.84 11.79
N ALA A 939 -10.89 34.05 10.87
CA ALA A 939 -12.04 33.18 11.16
C ALA A 939 -11.69 32.11 12.20
N LEU A 940 -10.46 31.56 12.11
CA LEU A 940 -9.93 30.62 13.10
C LEU A 940 -9.81 31.25 14.50
N ALA A 941 -9.23 32.44 14.61
CA ALA A 941 -9.11 33.18 15.87
C ALA A 941 -10.47 33.46 16.51
N PHE A 942 -11.48 33.83 15.71
CA PHE A 942 -12.87 33.97 16.18
C PHE A 942 -13.42 32.66 16.75
N SER A 943 -13.19 31.52 16.07
CA SER A 943 -13.65 30.20 16.52
C SER A 943 -12.98 29.77 17.84
N VAL A 944 -11.68 30.02 18.00
CA VAL A 944 -10.91 29.71 19.22
C VAL A 944 -11.40 30.54 20.41
N VAL A 945 -11.55 31.86 20.24
CA VAL A 945 -12.06 32.74 21.31
C VAL A 945 -13.48 32.32 21.72
N ARG A 946 -14.31 31.87 20.78
CA ARG A 946 -15.67 31.35 21.05
C ARG A 946 -15.67 30.03 21.83
N ARG A 947 -14.75 29.12 21.53
CA ARG A 947 -14.59 27.83 22.25
C ARG A 947 -14.19 28.03 23.72
N HIS A 948 -13.45 29.10 24.02
CA HIS A 948 -13.09 29.51 25.39
C HIS A 948 -14.21 30.24 26.16
N GLY A 949 -15.47 30.02 25.77
CA GLY A 949 -16.64 30.72 26.33
C GLY A 949 -16.66 32.24 26.05
N GLY A 950 -15.73 32.73 25.24
CA GLY A 950 -15.52 34.14 24.97
C GLY A 950 -16.25 34.67 23.73
N ASN A 951 -15.95 35.91 23.38
CA ASN A 951 -16.39 36.52 22.13
C ASN A 951 -15.37 37.55 21.64
N LEU A 952 -15.01 37.45 20.35
CA LEU A 952 -14.21 38.43 19.60
C LEU A 952 -15.12 39.42 18.85
N ARG A 953 -14.68 40.66 18.67
CA ARG A 953 -15.27 41.69 17.79
C ARG A 953 -14.18 42.52 17.11
N ALA A 954 -14.55 43.16 16.00
CA ALA A 954 -13.77 44.21 15.36
C ALA A 954 -14.58 45.51 15.28
N SER A 955 -13.91 46.66 15.31
CA SER A 955 -14.49 47.99 15.05
C SER A 955 -13.43 48.97 14.56
N SER A 956 -13.78 49.94 13.72
CA SER A 956 -12.87 51.02 13.33
C SER A 956 -12.68 52.03 14.47
N VAL A 957 -11.50 52.65 14.52
CA VAL A 957 -11.20 53.78 15.42
C VAL A 957 -12.08 55.00 15.04
N PRO A 958 -12.65 55.75 16.01
CA PRO A 958 -13.59 56.86 15.72
C PRO A 958 -13.05 57.95 14.76
N ASP A 959 -11.73 58.14 14.75
CA ASP A 959 -11.04 59.16 13.95
C ASP A 959 -10.79 58.71 12.49
N GLY A 960 -11.29 57.52 12.09
CA GLY A 960 -11.17 56.97 10.73
C GLY A 960 -9.82 56.29 10.41
N HIS A 961 -8.95 56.14 11.41
CA HIS A 961 -7.59 55.62 11.23
C HIS A 961 -7.26 54.54 12.27
N GLY A 962 -7.33 53.27 11.85
CA GLY A 962 -7.00 52.11 12.67
C GLY A 962 -8.19 51.17 12.94
N VAL A 963 -7.87 50.00 13.48
CA VAL A 963 -8.82 48.92 13.80
C VAL A 963 -8.59 48.45 15.24
N ILE A 964 -9.70 48.17 15.92
CA ILE A 964 -9.75 47.68 17.29
C ILE A 964 -10.29 46.25 17.27
N PHE A 965 -9.60 45.33 17.93
CA PHE A 965 -10.11 44.00 18.25
C PHE A 965 -10.47 43.91 19.75
N GLU A 966 -11.67 43.44 20.06
CA GLU A 966 -12.13 43.26 21.44
C GLU A 966 -12.39 41.78 21.75
N ILE A 967 -11.61 41.21 22.67
CA ILE A 967 -11.76 39.86 23.20
C ILE A 967 -12.38 39.94 24.59
N SER A 968 -13.55 39.36 24.77
CA SER A 968 -14.16 39.13 26.08
C SER A 968 -14.04 37.65 26.45
N LEU A 969 -13.59 37.35 27.68
CA LEU A 969 -13.39 35.98 28.19
C LEU A 969 -14.01 35.84 29.59
N PRO A 970 -14.62 34.68 29.93
CA PRO A 970 -15.09 34.43 31.29
C PRO A 970 -13.91 34.37 32.28
N PHE A 971 -14.14 34.90 33.48
CA PHE A 971 -13.17 34.94 34.57
C PHE A 971 -13.84 34.55 35.89
N GLU A 972 -13.35 33.48 36.51
CA GLU A 972 -13.77 33.08 37.85
C GLU A 972 -13.11 33.98 38.90
N SER A 973 -13.92 34.77 39.60
CA SER A 973 -13.48 35.38 40.85
C SER A 973 -13.45 34.32 41.95
N SER A 974 -12.27 34.07 42.53
CA SER A 974 -12.19 33.56 43.90
C SER A 974 -13.08 34.43 44.79
N GLY A 975 -14.05 33.79 45.45
CA GLY A 975 -15.16 34.50 46.09
C GLY A 975 -14.76 35.24 47.36
N ASP A 976 -15.34 36.43 47.55
CA ASP A 976 -15.36 37.10 48.85
C ASP A 976 -16.21 36.27 49.83
N ALA A 977 -15.60 35.83 50.93
CA ALA A 977 -16.29 35.26 52.08
C ALA A 977 -16.21 36.26 53.25
N GLY A 978 -17.31 36.94 53.53
CA GLY A 978 -17.36 38.01 54.54
C GLY A 978 -17.71 37.54 55.95
N SER A 979 -17.15 38.22 56.94
CA SER A 979 -17.28 38.01 58.41
C SER A 979 -16.71 36.70 58.97
N ASP A 980 -16.12 36.64 60.18
CA ASP A 980 -16.00 37.68 61.22
C ASP A 980 -14.59 37.68 61.91
N GLN A 981 -14.41 38.58 62.88
CA GLN A 981 -13.17 38.93 63.61
C GLN A 981 -12.37 37.76 64.26
N SER A 982 -11.02 37.83 64.25
CA SER A 982 -10.19 37.87 65.49
C SER A 982 -8.63 37.94 65.32
N VAL A 983 -8.06 39.16 65.35
CA VAL A 983 -6.76 39.54 66.01
C VAL A 983 -5.42 38.82 65.52
N PRO A 984 -4.17 39.08 66.04
CA PRO A 984 -3.15 39.74 65.19
C PRO A 984 -1.71 39.16 65.14
N ALA A 985 -0.88 39.79 64.28
CA ALA A 985 0.59 39.89 64.33
C ALA A 985 1.41 38.59 64.04
N ALA A 986 2.66 38.63 63.53
CA ALA A 986 3.65 39.71 63.48
C ALA A 986 4.68 39.57 62.32
N ALA A 987 5.57 40.57 62.22
CA ALA A 987 6.92 40.54 61.61
C ALA A 987 7.06 40.22 60.10
N ALA A 988 7.25 41.28 59.30
CA ALA A 988 8.01 41.21 58.05
C ALA A 988 9.52 41.29 58.32
N LYS A 989 10.35 40.89 57.34
CA LYS A 989 11.71 41.43 57.18
C LYS A 989 12.18 41.33 55.72
N ASP A 990 12.68 42.45 55.21
CA ASP A 990 13.11 42.65 53.82
C ASP A 990 14.53 42.15 53.55
N VAL A 991 14.81 41.85 52.28
CA VAL A 991 16.04 42.29 51.59
C VAL A 991 15.64 42.78 50.18
N PRO A 992 15.95 44.04 49.76
CA PRO A 992 15.38 44.61 48.53
C PRO A 992 16.50 44.89 47.45
N PRO A 993 16.40 45.84 46.49
CA PRO A 993 16.35 45.43 45.07
C PRO A 993 17.24 46.24 44.10
N ARG A 994 17.13 45.94 42.79
CA ARG A 994 17.16 46.83 41.58
C ARG A 994 17.75 46.03 40.38
N ALA A 995 17.16 45.97 39.19
CA ALA A 995 16.50 46.95 38.32
C ALA A 995 17.47 47.76 37.43
N ALA A 996 17.23 47.73 36.11
CA ALA A 996 18.00 48.44 35.09
C ALA A 996 17.34 49.78 34.72
N ARG A 997 18.16 50.76 34.28
CA ARG A 997 17.80 51.81 33.29
C ARG A 997 18.99 52.68 32.87
N GLN A 998 19.16 52.79 31.55
CA GLN A 998 19.35 54.01 30.73
C GLN A 998 20.36 55.14 31.06
N GLU A 999 20.98 55.59 29.96
CA GLU A 999 21.32 56.98 29.56
C GLU A 999 22.76 57.56 29.65
N THR A 1000 23.32 57.78 28.45
CA THR A 1000 24.18 58.90 27.98
C THR A 1000 25.61 59.14 28.52
N GLY A 1001 26.54 59.43 27.60
CA GLY A 1001 27.76 60.23 27.86
C GLY A 1001 29.06 59.66 27.29
N CYS A 1002 29.66 60.33 26.28
CA CYS A 1002 30.94 59.93 25.68
C CYS A 1002 32.17 60.18 26.58
N GLY A 1003 33.26 59.43 26.38
CA GLY A 1003 34.55 59.71 27.03
C GLY A 1003 35.68 58.72 26.69
N ASP A 1004 36.28 58.87 25.50
CA ASP A 1004 37.63 58.44 25.05
C ASP A 1004 38.17 57.00 25.24
N CYS A 1005 39.08 56.64 24.32
CA CYS A 1005 39.86 55.41 24.22
C CYS A 1005 41.34 55.70 24.63
N PRO A 1006 42.35 54.77 24.57
CA PRO A 1006 42.33 53.32 24.29
C PRO A 1006 43.14 52.48 25.36
N PRO A 1007 44.13 51.58 25.07
CA PRO A 1007 43.92 50.11 25.09
C PRO A 1007 45.01 49.25 25.83
N ARG A 1008 44.94 47.91 25.66
CA ARG A 1008 45.97 46.85 25.95
C ARG A 1008 46.20 46.52 27.44
N ALA A 1009 46.74 45.37 27.90
CA ALA A 1009 46.86 43.96 27.43
C ALA A 1009 47.49 43.13 28.62
N LEU A 1010 48.02 41.88 28.59
CA LEU A 1010 48.30 40.81 27.58
C LEU A 1010 48.62 39.47 28.32
N ALA A 1011 48.32 38.30 27.72
CA ALA A 1011 49.05 37.01 27.82
C ALA A 1011 49.09 36.11 29.10
N ARG A 1012 48.87 34.79 28.85
CA ARG A 1012 49.73 33.59 29.14
C ARG A 1012 49.39 32.53 30.23
N ASP A 1013 49.51 31.27 29.74
CA ASP A 1013 50.18 30.06 30.28
C ASP A 1013 49.60 29.14 31.40
N SER A 1014 49.22 27.93 30.94
CA SER A 1014 49.58 26.57 31.44
C SER A 1014 48.79 25.80 32.53
N GLU A 1015 48.28 24.64 32.09
CA GLU A 1015 48.29 23.29 32.69
C GLU A 1015 48.06 23.02 34.20
N ALA A 1016 47.03 22.21 34.48
CA ALA A 1016 47.17 20.95 35.23
C ALA A 1016 45.93 20.02 35.00
N SER A 1017 46.10 18.71 35.15
CA SER A 1017 45.01 17.72 35.08
C SER A 1017 45.19 16.64 36.16
N PRO A 1018 44.08 16.14 36.76
CA PRO A 1018 44.03 14.81 37.32
C PRO A 1018 42.97 13.94 36.63
N ALA A 1019 43.33 12.71 36.27
CA ALA A 1019 42.38 11.72 35.78
C ALA A 1019 41.60 11.05 36.93
N PHE A 1020 40.36 10.65 36.65
CA PHE A 1020 39.63 9.62 37.40
C PHE A 1020 39.13 8.56 36.42
N ALA A 1021 39.09 7.31 36.85
CA ALA A 1021 38.66 6.19 36.03
C ALA A 1021 37.13 6.04 36.03
N GLU A 1022 36.53 5.85 34.86
CA GLU A 1022 35.14 5.46 34.72
C GLU A 1022 35.01 3.92 34.76
N SER A 1023 33.94 3.42 35.37
CA SER A 1023 33.62 1.99 35.43
C SER A 1023 32.74 1.61 34.24
N GLU A 1024 33.22 0.71 33.37
CA GLU A 1024 32.38 0.14 32.31
C GLU A 1024 31.26 -0.72 32.93
N ALA A 1025 30.05 -0.18 32.99
CA ALA A 1025 28.84 -0.97 33.14
C ALA A 1025 28.33 -1.38 31.74
N PRO A 1026 27.87 -2.63 31.55
CA PRO A 1026 27.37 -3.07 30.25
C PRO A 1026 26.13 -2.25 29.84
N THR A 1027 26.16 -1.66 28.65
CA THR A 1027 25.09 -0.79 28.16
C THR A 1027 23.86 -1.61 27.77
N ARG A 1028 22.76 -1.43 28.53
CA ARG A 1028 21.44 -2.03 28.23
C ARG A 1028 20.99 -1.56 26.84
N VAL A 1029 20.78 -2.51 25.93
CA VAL A 1029 20.15 -2.26 24.63
C VAL A 1029 18.67 -2.04 24.88
N LEU A 1030 18.18 -0.83 24.61
CA LEU A 1030 16.78 -0.46 24.77
C LEU A 1030 15.98 -0.86 23.52
N ARG A 1031 14.87 -1.58 23.74
CA ARG A 1031 14.01 -2.15 22.71
C ARG A 1031 12.68 -1.41 22.62
N VAL A 1032 12.25 -1.08 21.40
CA VAL A 1032 10.96 -0.42 21.12
C VAL A 1032 10.15 -1.27 20.16
N LEU A 1033 8.91 -1.59 20.52
CA LEU A 1033 7.94 -2.27 19.64
C LEU A 1033 6.99 -1.22 19.04
N VAL A 1034 6.73 -1.27 17.74
CA VAL A 1034 5.84 -0.32 17.04
C VAL A 1034 4.68 -1.07 16.39
N MET A 1035 3.46 -0.54 16.56
CA MET A 1035 2.26 -0.99 15.88
C MET A 1035 1.56 0.19 15.18
N ASP A 1036 1.44 0.13 13.86
CA ASP A 1036 0.83 1.14 12.98
C ASP A 1036 0.49 0.42 11.66
N ASP A 1037 -0.77 0.43 11.20
CA ASP A 1037 -1.18 -0.37 10.02
C ASP A 1037 -0.75 0.27 8.69
N GLU A 1038 -0.50 1.58 8.68
CA GLU A 1038 0.03 2.29 7.52
C GLU A 1038 1.54 1.99 7.38
N VAL A 1039 1.85 1.05 6.47
CA VAL A 1039 3.20 0.53 6.19
C VAL A 1039 4.24 1.64 5.99
N VAL A 1040 3.87 2.77 5.37
CA VAL A 1040 4.77 3.91 5.16
C VAL A 1040 5.11 4.61 6.48
N VAL A 1041 4.11 4.86 7.32
CA VAL A 1041 4.30 5.54 8.62
C VAL A 1041 5.05 4.63 9.59
N ASN A 1042 4.67 3.36 9.65
CA ASN A 1042 5.31 2.31 10.44
C ASN A 1042 6.83 2.22 10.16
N ARG A 1043 7.20 2.06 8.88
CA ARG A 1043 8.60 1.95 8.43
C ARG A 1043 9.41 3.23 8.70
N VAL A 1044 8.82 4.40 8.49
CA VAL A 1044 9.48 5.70 8.72
C VAL A 1044 9.74 5.93 10.22
N LEU A 1045 8.78 5.58 11.08
CA LEU A 1045 8.94 5.64 12.53
C LEU A 1045 10.06 4.70 13.02
N GLY A 1046 10.11 3.48 12.48
CA GLY A 1046 11.21 2.53 12.73
C GLY A 1046 12.59 3.09 12.40
N LEU A 1047 12.79 3.54 11.15
CA LEU A 1047 14.07 4.11 10.68
C LEU A 1047 14.54 5.32 11.51
N ILE A 1048 13.60 6.11 12.05
CA ILE A 1048 13.93 7.24 12.93
C ILE A 1048 14.42 6.73 14.29
N LEU A 1049 13.73 5.76 14.89
CA LEU A 1049 14.08 5.21 16.21
C LEU A 1049 15.40 4.42 16.17
N GLU A 1050 15.66 3.67 15.10
CA GLU A 1050 16.95 3.01 14.85
C GLU A 1050 18.10 4.02 14.79
N ARG A 1051 17.92 5.15 14.08
CA ARG A 1051 18.92 6.24 14.03
C ARG A 1051 19.10 6.98 15.36
N LEU A 1052 18.12 6.92 16.26
CA LEU A 1052 18.26 7.41 17.64
C LEU A 1052 18.96 6.39 18.55
N GLY A 1053 19.26 5.17 18.07
CA GLY A 1053 20.04 4.15 18.77
C GLY A 1053 19.22 3.09 19.51
N TYR A 1054 17.90 3.02 19.29
CA TYR A 1054 17.03 1.99 19.84
C TYR A 1054 16.97 0.76 18.92
N HIS A 1055 16.82 -0.43 19.48
CA HIS A 1055 16.48 -1.62 18.69
C HIS A 1055 14.97 -1.65 18.47
N VAL A 1056 14.51 -1.67 17.23
CA VAL A 1056 13.09 -1.56 16.90
C VAL A 1056 12.54 -2.88 16.37
N GLU A 1057 11.29 -3.20 16.71
CA GLU A 1057 10.50 -4.24 16.05
C GLU A 1057 9.21 -3.62 15.50
N LEU A 1058 8.77 -4.07 14.33
CA LEU A 1058 7.62 -3.51 13.59
C LEU A 1058 6.49 -4.54 13.46
N THR A 1059 5.28 -4.13 13.82
CA THR A 1059 4.03 -4.92 13.69
C THR A 1059 2.94 -4.06 13.08
N PHE A 1060 1.93 -4.65 12.44
CA PHE A 1060 0.90 -3.90 11.70
C PHE A 1060 -0.47 -3.90 12.40
N HIS A 1061 -0.72 -4.89 13.26
CA HIS A 1061 -2.01 -5.09 13.92
C HIS A 1061 -1.81 -5.51 15.39
N GLY A 1062 -2.82 -5.24 16.22
CA GLY A 1062 -2.75 -5.45 17.66
C GLY A 1062 -2.58 -6.91 18.11
N ASP A 1063 -3.07 -7.86 17.32
CA ASP A 1063 -2.88 -9.30 17.54
C ASP A 1063 -1.41 -9.71 17.34
N GLN A 1064 -0.80 -9.29 16.22
CA GLN A 1064 0.64 -9.47 15.95
C GLN A 1064 1.50 -8.84 17.04
N CYS A 1065 1.14 -7.63 17.51
CA CYS A 1065 1.81 -6.95 18.60
C CYS A 1065 1.78 -7.76 19.90
N VAL A 1066 0.61 -8.31 20.26
CA VAL A 1066 0.44 -9.18 21.44
C VAL A 1066 1.18 -10.52 21.30
N GLU A 1067 1.16 -11.15 20.12
CA GLU A 1067 1.91 -12.41 19.89
C GLU A 1067 3.42 -12.18 19.97
N PHE A 1068 3.94 -11.12 19.34
CA PHE A 1068 5.34 -10.76 19.44
C PHE A 1068 5.74 -10.49 20.90
N PHE A 1069 4.94 -9.71 21.64
CA PHE A 1069 5.23 -9.39 23.04
C PHE A 1069 5.30 -10.65 23.92
N LYS A 1070 4.35 -11.60 23.76
CA LYS A 1070 4.39 -12.91 24.44
C LYS A 1070 5.66 -13.71 24.07
N ALA A 1071 6.00 -13.75 22.79
CA ALA A 1071 7.18 -14.47 22.31
C ALA A 1071 8.49 -13.83 22.80
N ALA A 1072 8.55 -12.50 22.92
CA ALA A 1072 9.68 -11.76 23.48
C ALA A 1072 9.78 -11.97 25.00
N GLN A 1073 8.66 -11.92 25.73
CA GLN A 1073 8.60 -12.21 27.16
C GLN A 1073 9.11 -13.63 27.48
N ALA A 1074 8.72 -14.63 26.68
CA ALA A 1074 9.21 -16.01 26.80
C ALA A 1074 10.73 -16.17 26.56
N ARG A 1075 11.39 -15.21 25.91
CA ARG A 1075 12.85 -15.19 25.70
C ARG A 1075 13.60 -14.30 26.70
N GLY A 1076 12.91 -13.59 27.59
CA GLY A 1076 13.52 -12.56 28.45
C GLY A 1076 13.91 -11.29 27.68
N GLU A 1077 13.23 -11.02 26.56
CA GLU A 1077 13.54 -9.95 25.60
C GLU A 1077 12.41 -8.90 25.49
N THR A 1078 11.63 -8.70 26.56
CA THR A 1078 10.51 -7.75 26.61
C THR A 1078 10.90 -6.35 26.10
N PRO A 1079 10.12 -5.73 25.20
CA PRO A 1079 10.29 -4.33 24.83
C PRO A 1079 10.28 -3.39 26.04
N ASP A 1080 11.20 -2.43 26.10
CA ASP A 1080 11.23 -1.40 27.13
C ASP A 1080 10.10 -0.36 26.90
N LEU A 1081 9.69 -0.16 25.64
CA LEU A 1081 8.61 0.73 25.21
C LEU A 1081 7.80 0.12 24.05
N VAL A 1082 6.50 0.42 24.02
CA VAL A 1082 5.60 0.09 22.91
C VAL A 1082 4.92 1.37 22.40
N LEU A 1083 4.97 1.61 21.09
CA LEU A 1083 4.23 2.66 20.39
C LEU A 1083 3.06 2.02 19.66
N LEU A 1084 1.83 2.46 19.91
CA LEU A 1084 0.61 1.87 19.34
C LEU A 1084 -0.26 2.95 18.69
N ASP A 1085 -0.58 2.82 17.40
CA ASP A 1085 -1.68 3.59 16.80
C ASP A 1085 -3.03 3.16 17.40
N LEU A 1086 -3.88 4.13 17.70
CA LEU A 1086 -5.19 3.92 18.31
C LEU A 1086 -6.21 3.32 17.33
N THR A 1087 -6.11 3.63 16.03
CA THR A 1087 -7.19 3.36 15.05
C THR A 1087 -6.73 2.49 13.88
N VAL A 1088 -6.85 1.16 14.02
CA VAL A 1088 -6.59 0.18 12.94
C VAL A 1088 -7.90 -0.26 12.27
N PRO A 1089 -8.10 -0.06 10.95
CA PRO A 1089 -9.30 -0.53 10.25
C PRO A 1089 -9.38 -2.06 10.22
N MET A 1090 -10.55 -2.62 10.53
CA MET A 1090 -10.86 -4.07 10.50
C MET A 1090 -9.99 -4.97 11.40
N GLY A 1091 -9.11 -4.41 12.24
CA GLY A 1091 -8.21 -5.15 13.13
C GLY A 1091 -8.34 -4.77 14.60
N MET A 1092 -7.43 -5.27 15.44
CA MET A 1092 -7.27 -4.85 16.83
C MET A 1092 -6.46 -3.55 16.90
N GLY A 1093 -7.01 -2.51 17.54
CA GLY A 1093 -6.36 -1.20 17.71
C GLY A 1093 -5.59 -1.08 19.02
N GLY A 1094 -4.85 0.04 19.16
CA GLY A 1094 -3.95 0.26 20.29
C GLY A 1094 -4.61 0.24 21.67
N LEU A 1095 -5.91 0.56 21.78
CA LEU A 1095 -6.62 0.56 23.06
C LEU A 1095 -6.94 -0.86 23.55
N GLU A 1096 -7.39 -1.76 22.66
CA GLU A 1096 -7.52 -3.18 22.98
C GLU A 1096 -6.14 -3.82 23.24
N THR A 1097 -5.14 -3.46 22.43
CA THR A 1097 -3.77 -3.96 22.57
C THR A 1097 -3.14 -3.57 23.91
N VAL A 1098 -3.17 -2.30 24.32
CA VAL A 1098 -2.57 -1.89 25.60
C VAL A 1098 -3.25 -2.57 26.80
N ALA A 1099 -4.58 -2.77 26.73
CA ALA A 1099 -5.32 -3.48 27.77
C ALA A 1099 -4.85 -4.94 27.91
N ILE A 1100 -4.59 -5.63 26.79
CA ILE A 1100 -4.04 -6.99 26.81
C ILE A 1100 -2.58 -6.99 27.29
N LEU A 1101 -1.73 -6.10 26.78
CA LEU A 1101 -0.32 -6.00 27.17
C LEU A 1101 -0.16 -5.76 28.69
N ARG A 1102 -0.97 -4.88 29.28
CA ARG A 1102 -1.00 -4.63 30.74
C ARG A 1102 -1.39 -5.85 31.59
N THR A 1103 -2.05 -6.87 31.02
CA THR A 1103 -2.30 -8.15 31.72
C THR A 1103 -1.13 -9.13 31.65
N LEU A 1104 -0.22 -8.94 30.69
CA LEU A 1104 0.99 -9.75 30.51
C LEU A 1104 2.19 -9.14 31.23
N ASP A 1105 2.29 -7.81 31.25
CA ASP A 1105 3.27 -7.02 31.98
C ASP A 1105 2.62 -5.71 32.46
N PRO A 1106 2.35 -5.55 33.77
CA PRO A 1106 1.77 -4.31 34.31
C PRO A 1106 2.68 -3.09 34.18
N GLU A 1107 4.01 -3.24 34.11
CA GLU A 1107 4.97 -2.12 34.17
C GLU A 1107 5.41 -1.60 32.78
N VAL A 1108 5.13 -2.36 31.71
CA VAL A 1108 5.45 -2.02 30.30
C VAL A 1108 5.17 -0.55 29.96
N LYS A 1109 6.06 0.14 29.25
CA LYS A 1109 5.79 1.51 28.80
C LYS A 1109 5.01 1.50 27.49
N ALA A 1110 3.90 2.23 27.45
CA ALA A 1110 3.02 2.30 26.29
C ALA A 1110 2.74 3.77 25.90
N VAL A 1111 2.85 4.09 24.61
CA VAL A 1111 2.53 5.41 24.05
C VAL A 1111 1.48 5.26 22.97
N ALA A 1112 0.41 6.04 23.08
CA ALA A 1112 -0.62 6.15 22.05
C ALA A 1112 -0.14 7.06 20.91
N SER A 1113 -0.26 6.60 19.67
CA SER A 1113 -0.12 7.42 18.47
C SER A 1113 -1.48 7.69 17.85
N SER A 1114 -1.68 8.86 17.26
CA SER A 1114 -2.85 9.11 16.40
C SER A 1114 -2.69 10.35 15.49
N GLY A 1115 -3.38 10.32 14.35
CA GLY A 1115 -3.69 11.50 13.54
C GLY A 1115 -4.90 12.31 14.04
N TYR A 1116 -5.68 11.78 14.99
CA TYR A 1116 -6.80 12.48 15.61
C TYR A 1116 -6.37 13.22 16.88
N SER A 1117 -6.36 14.55 16.85
CA SER A 1117 -6.13 15.42 18.02
C SER A 1117 -7.32 15.47 19.00
N VAL A 1118 -8.22 14.50 18.94
CA VAL A 1118 -9.60 14.55 19.48
C VAL A 1118 -9.97 13.29 20.25
N ASP A 1119 -9.21 12.20 20.12
CA ASP A 1119 -9.45 10.98 20.87
C ASP A 1119 -9.27 11.22 22.39
N PRO A 1120 -10.18 10.74 23.26
CA PRO A 1120 -10.04 10.87 24.72
C PRO A 1120 -8.67 10.41 25.25
N VAL A 1121 -8.12 9.33 24.70
CA VAL A 1121 -6.79 8.79 25.06
C VAL A 1121 -5.68 9.82 24.82
N MET A 1122 -5.80 10.63 23.78
CA MET A 1122 -4.84 11.69 23.46
C MET A 1122 -4.91 12.90 24.42
N SER A 1123 -5.89 12.91 25.34
CA SER A 1123 -6.08 13.93 26.38
C SER A 1123 -5.88 13.41 27.81
N ALA A 1124 -6.17 12.12 28.06
CA ALA A 1124 -6.05 11.46 29.37
C ALA A 1124 -5.40 10.06 29.25
N PRO A 1125 -4.17 9.95 28.71
CA PRO A 1125 -3.56 8.66 28.34
C PRO A 1125 -3.47 7.67 29.51
N THR A 1126 -3.19 8.17 30.71
CA THR A 1126 -3.04 7.37 31.94
C THR A 1126 -4.35 6.75 32.43
N GLU A 1127 -5.50 7.35 32.11
CA GLU A 1127 -6.82 6.76 32.41
C GLU A 1127 -7.14 5.58 31.47
N HIS A 1128 -6.44 5.51 30.33
CA HIS A 1128 -6.58 4.47 29.30
C HIS A 1128 -5.37 3.51 29.23
N GLY A 1129 -4.45 3.56 30.20
CA GLY A 1129 -3.34 2.61 30.33
C GLY A 1129 -2.04 2.98 29.59
N PHE A 1130 -1.94 4.19 29.04
CA PHE A 1130 -0.75 4.71 28.36
C PHE A 1130 0.07 5.65 29.25
N ASP A 1131 1.40 5.60 29.12
CA ASP A 1131 2.36 6.49 29.80
C ASP A 1131 2.61 7.81 29.05
N GLY A 1132 2.24 7.89 27.77
CA GLY A 1132 2.44 9.08 26.93
C GLY A 1132 1.65 9.06 25.62
N VAL A 1133 1.79 10.14 24.83
CA VAL A 1133 1.09 10.36 23.56
C VAL A 1133 2.03 10.94 22.51
N LEU A 1134 1.83 10.56 21.25
CA LEU A 1134 2.59 11.02 20.08
C LEU A 1134 1.63 11.40 18.95
N ARG A 1135 1.83 12.56 18.31
CA ARG A 1135 0.88 13.12 17.34
C ARG A 1135 1.41 12.97 15.91
N LYS A 1136 0.62 12.37 15.01
CA LYS A 1136 0.91 12.38 13.56
C LYS A 1136 0.59 13.78 12.99
N PRO A 1137 1.46 14.41 12.17
CA PRO A 1137 2.80 13.98 11.76
C PRO A 1137 3.89 14.26 12.80
N TYR A 1138 4.78 13.29 12.99
CA TYR A 1138 5.84 13.29 14.00
C TYR A 1138 6.99 14.27 13.67
N GLU A 1139 7.42 15.08 14.64
CA GLU A 1139 8.73 15.75 14.57
C GLU A 1139 9.83 14.94 15.28
N LEU A 1140 11.02 14.87 14.66
CA LEU A 1140 12.19 14.16 15.20
C LEU A 1140 12.60 14.63 16.61
N ALA A 1141 12.38 15.90 16.93
CA ALA A 1141 12.69 16.46 18.24
C ALA A 1141 11.72 15.95 19.33
N GLU A 1142 10.41 16.02 19.07
CA GLU A 1142 9.33 15.59 19.96
C GLU A 1142 9.41 14.08 20.25
N LEU A 1143 9.57 13.26 19.19
CA LEU A 1143 9.73 11.81 19.34
C LEU A 1143 10.97 11.46 20.18
N ARG A 1144 12.11 12.11 19.94
CA ARG A 1144 13.33 11.88 20.71
C ARG A 1144 13.15 12.28 22.18
N GLU A 1145 12.52 13.41 22.45
CA GLU A 1145 12.29 13.89 23.82
C GLU A 1145 11.35 12.94 24.59
N LEU A 1146 10.24 12.53 23.97
CA LEU A 1146 9.28 11.59 24.56
C LEU A 1146 9.92 10.23 24.90
N VAL A 1147 10.60 9.59 23.93
CA VAL A 1147 11.21 8.27 24.13
C VAL A 1147 12.35 8.34 25.16
N THR A 1148 13.20 9.36 25.07
CA THR A 1148 14.29 9.58 26.05
C THR A 1148 13.75 9.85 27.45
N GLY A 1149 12.60 10.54 27.57
CA GLY A 1149 11.94 10.80 28.85
C GLY A 1149 11.29 9.57 29.49
N LEU A 1150 10.85 8.58 28.69
CA LEU A 1150 10.18 7.38 29.18
C LEU A 1150 11.13 6.20 29.48
N ILE A 1151 12.13 5.96 28.63
CA ILE A 1151 13.06 4.81 28.76
C ILE A 1151 14.55 5.17 28.84
N GLY A 1152 14.89 6.47 28.79
CA GLY A 1152 16.27 6.95 28.78
C GLY A 1152 16.92 6.89 27.41
N ALA A 1153 18.09 7.53 27.28
CA ALA A 1153 18.88 7.50 26.05
C ALA A 1153 19.71 6.21 25.95
N PRO A 1154 19.86 5.60 24.76
CA PRO A 1154 20.68 4.40 24.57
C PRO A 1154 22.16 4.69 24.84
N GLY A 1155 22.82 3.75 25.50
CA GLY A 1155 24.14 3.97 26.10
C GLY A 1155 25.30 3.98 25.10
N GLY A 1156 25.89 5.16 24.88
CA GLY A 1156 27.34 5.27 24.72
C GLY A 1156 27.91 5.50 23.32
N ARG A 1157 27.85 6.75 22.83
CA ARG A 1157 29.03 7.43 22.24
C ARG A 1157 28.86 8.95 22.29
N SER A 1158 29.92 9.66 22.67
CA SER A 1158 29.86 11.10 22.95
C SER A 1158 29.59 11.94 21.70
N ALA A 1159 28.53 12.76 21.75
CA ALA A 1159 28.18 13.72 20.70
C ALA A 1159 29.27 14.78 20.42
N ALA A 1160 30.25 14.94 21.32
CA ALA A 1160 31.41 15.80 21.12
C ALA A 1160 32.28 15.40 19.90
N ALA A 1161 32.22 14.13 19.46
CA ALA A 1161 32.97 13.64 18.32
C ALA A 1161 32.50 14.24 16.97
N HIS A 1162 31.20 14.56 16.81
CA HIS A 1162 30.71 15.21 15.59
C HIS A 1162 30.95 16.73 15.59
N ALA A 1163 30.79 17.39 16.75
CA ALA A 1163 31.01 18.83 16.87
C ALA A 1163 32.46 19.27 16.58
N SER A 1164 33.44 18.39 16.78
CA SER A 1164 34.87 18.71 16.56
C SER A 1164 35.33 18.62 15.10
N MET A 1165 34.51 18.07 14.19
CA MET A 1165 34.87 17.87 12.78
C MET A 1165 34.39 19.02 11.88
N THR A 1166 33.17 19.51 12.06
CA THR A 1166 32.67 20.74 11.39
C THR A 1166 33.48 21.98 11.77
N ALA A 1167 34.03 22.03 12.99
CA ALA A 1167 34.86 23.13 13.47
C ALA A 1167 36.25 23.25 12.78
N ARG A 1168 36.65 22.31 11.92
CA ARG A 1168 37.98 22.31 11.26
C ARG A 1168 37.99 22.63 9.76
N LEU A 1169 36.82 22.75 9.11
CA LEU A 1169 36.74 22.98 7.66
C LEU A 1169 36.53 24.45 7.24
N VAL A 1170 36.51 25.39 8.20
CA VAL A 1170 36.31 26.84 7.96
C VAL A 1170 37.61 27.66 8.17
N GLN A 1171 38.79 27.01 8.27
CA GLN A 1171 40.08 27.69 8.47
C GLN A 1171 41.21 27.28 7.50
N SER A 1172 40.88 26.62 6.38
CA SER A 1172 41.84 26.37 5.29
C SER A 1172 41.15 26.51 3.92
N GLY A 1173 41.00 27.75 3.45
CA GLY A 1173 40.23 28.08 2.25
C GLY A 1173 40.30 29.56 1.90
N SER A 1174 41.53 30.10 1.81
CA SER A 1174 41.87 31.44 1.31
C SER A 1174 42.25 31.39 -0.16
#